data_AF-A0A7V1RG98-F1
#
_entry.id   AF-A0A7V1RG98-F1
#
_cell.length_a   1.000
_cell.length_b   1.000
_cell.length_c   1.000
_cell.angle_alpha   90.00
_cell.angle_beta   90.00
_cell.angle_gamma   90.00
#
_symmetry.space_group_name_H-M   'P 1'
#
loop_
_entity.id
_entity.type
_entity.pdbx_description
1 polymer ?
#
loop_
_entity_poly.entity_id
_entity_poly.type
_entity_poly.pdbx_seq_one_letter_code
_entity_poly.pdbx_strand_id
1 'polypeptide(L)'
;MIRAAGLVAAAVVLAAMPPAAESGWMASARRIHARFTGQAGTIAHFGDSITVSQAYWAPLQGQVRNADLEAQAALRLLRRRTLPECWSQWRGAEYGSEGGRTVGWARERVAGWLRRLNPEMAVILFGTNDLPNLSPEQYGEDLRAVAQCCMDNGTVPLVTTVPPRHGFADKAAQFARQAARVAAALNVPLIPLHEAMTARRPRDWDGALPAFAAFRDYEVPTLISRDGVHPSNPAAHVADFSAEGLSRSGCTLRSYLTLLACAEVARTIDPAAVQPGDGPPERPWHPRPPAPPEAGARPAFSVDVSTVESLRRALRDAKPGLQIRIQPGLYRLDRPIEIRADGVTLRGAGTRGQVVLDGGGTLGELIQITACTGVAIESLTVQNVKWNGIKLNSETGVHRVAIRNCILHNIWQRAVKGVKVPGGLRERNAPSDCVVEYCLFYNDRPKRFEDDETDTAATFNGNYVGGIDVMFPRRWVIRGCVFTGIRGRTGEGRGAVFLWHEARDCRVERCVVVDCDSGICLGNSFRPPDVKEHAIGCVVENCFVTRAPENGILAAWTRDCVVRHSTVHDPESRLRRLVRAVHDNPGLLVVNCLLSGPPPSNETGPQAVFRTCAIGDFGALFASVAEGNLHLARPDPRIAGRAERIPEVGRDFDGAPRGIRPDIGADEIPE
;
A
#
# COMPACT_ATOMS: atom_id res chain seq x y z
N MET A 1 19.88 -57.72 24.65
CA MET A 1 19.85 -56.31 24.22
C MET A 1 18.88 -56.17 23.07
N ILE A 2 17.83 -55.39 23.33
CA ILE A 2 16.89 -54.65 22.46
C ILE A 2 16.16 -55.41 21.33
N ARG A 3 14.84 -55.32 21.42
CA ARG A 3 13.76 -55.98 20.68
C ARG A 3 13.66 -55.55 19.21
N ALA A 4 13.43 -56.52 18.34
CA ALA A 4 12.74 -56.34 17.07
C ALA A 4 11.23 -56.41 17.31
N ALA A 5 10.48 -55.42 16.82
CA ALA A 5 9.03 -55.50 16.64
C ALA A 5 8.65 -54.65 15.42
N GLY A 6 7.87 -55.25 14.52
CA GLY A 6 7.68 -54.83 13.15
C GLY A 6 6.88 -53.54 12.94
N LEU A 7 7.19 -52.89 11.82
CA LEU A 7 6.42 -51.82 11.21
C LEU A 7 5.03 -52.36 10.79
N VAL A 8 3.98 -51.77 11.36
CA VAL A 8 2.67 -51.67 10.71
C VAL A 8 2.60 -50.26 10.13
N ALA A 9 2.60 -50.18 8.80
CA ALA A 9 2.42 -48.94 8.07
C ALA A 9 0.96 -48.45 8.24
N ALA A 10 0.76 -47.44 9.08
CA ALA A 10 -0.45 -46.63 9.05
C ALA A 10 -0.18 -45.41 8.17
N ALA A 11 -0.66 -45.46 6.92
CA ALA A 11 -0.74 -44.32 6.04
C ALA A 11 -1.72 -43.30 6.65
N VAL A 12 -1.20 -42.31 7.37
CA VAL A 12 -1.96 -41.13 7.77
C VAL A 12 -2.07 -40.24 6.54
N VAL A 13 -3.26 -40.21 5.96
CA VAL A 13 -3.68 -39.19 5.00
C VAL A 13 -3.45 -37.82 5.66
N LEU A 14 -2.42 -37.09 5.22
CA LEU A 14 -2.30 -35.67 5.53
C LEU A 14 -3.47 -34.95 4.85
N ALA A 15 -4.54 -34.73 5.60
CA ALA A 15 -5.53 -33.72 5.26
C ALA A 15 -4.81 -32.37 5.27
N ALA A 16 -4.64 -31.77 4.09
CA ALA A 16 -4.11 -30.43 3.93
C ALA A 16 -4.89 -29.45 4.84
N MET A 17 -4.19 -28.82 5.79
CA MET A 17 -4.79 -27.76 6.59
C MET A 17 -5.11 -26.57 5.68
N PRO A 18 -6.30 -25.94 5.82
CA PRO A 18 -6.69 -24.83 4.97
C PRO A 18 -5.85 -23.57 5.26
N PRO A 19 -5.56 -22.75 4.24
CA PRO A 19 -4.79 -21.52 4.40
C PRO A 19 -5.49 -20.49 5.31
N ALA A 20 -4.68 -19.61 5.91
CA ALA A 20 -5.07 -18.57 6.87
C ALA A 20 -6.34 -17.81 6.47
N ALA A 21 -7.25 -17.60 7.44
CA ALA A 21 -8.59 -17.06 7.22
C ALA A 21 -8.57 -15.67 6.57
N GLU A 22 -8.77 -15.70 5.26
CA GLU A 22 -9.17 -14.62 4.36
C GLU A 22 -10.36 -13.80 4.91
N SER A 23 -10.54 -12.55 4.45
CA SER A 23 -11.72 -11.77 4.82
C SER A 23 -12.99 -12.58 4.57
N GLY A 24 -13.98 -12.49 5.47
CA GLY A 24 -15.17 -13.33 5.38
C GLY A 24 -15.84 -13.24 4.00
N TRP A 25 -15.84 -12.04 3.41
CA TRP A 25 -16.41 -11.82 2.09
C TRP A 25 -15.52 -12.28 0.94
N MET A 26 -14.19 -12.15 1.01
CA MET A 26 -13.31 -12.59 -0.09
C MET A 26 -13.36 -14.11 -0.23
N ALA A 27 -13.33 -14.83 0.90
CA ALA A 27 -13.51 -16.28 0.93
C ALA A 27 -14.90 -16.68 0.39
N SER A 28 -15.93 -15.90 0.73
CA SER A 28 -17.27 -16.08 0.19
C SER A 28 -17.32 -15.85 -1.31
N ALA A 29 -16.71 -14.77 -1.81
CA ALA A 29 -16.64 -14.44 -3.22
C ALA A 29 -15.98 -15.56 -4.03
N ARG A 30 -14.87 -16.12 -3.54
CA ARG A 30 -14.24 -17.30 -4.17
C ARG A 30 -15.15 -18.52 -4.16
N ARG A 31 -15.85 -18.81 -3.06
CA ARG A 31 -16.79 -19.94 -2.98
C ARG A 31 -17.99 -19.76 -3.91
N ILE A 32 -18.52 -18.55 -4.01
CA ILE A 32 -19.60 -18.20 -4.94
C ILE A 32 -19.09 -18.41 -6.37
N HIS A 33 -17.97 -17.77 -6.70
CA HIS A 33 -17.37 -17.81 -8.04
C HIS A 33 -16.91 -19.21 -8.47
N ALA A 34 -16.55 -20.10 -7.54
CA ALA A 34 -16.25 -21.49 -7.86
C ALA A 34 -17.44 -22.26 -8.50
N ARG A 35 -18.66 -21.73 -8.37
CA ARG A 35 -19.88 -22.25 -9.01
C ARG A 35 -20.26 -21.47 -10.28
N PHE A 36 -19.53 -20.41 -10.61
CA PHE A 36 -19.83 -19.56 -11.76
C PHE A 36 -19.60 -20.33 -13.06
N THR A 37 -20.57 -20.26 -13.97
CA THR A 37 -20.53 -20.93 -15.28
C THR A 37 -20.68 -19.96 -16.45
N GLY A 38 -20.79 -18.66 -16.17
CA GLY A 38 -20.94 -17.65 -17.20
C GLY A 38 -19.61 -17.24 -17.81
N GLN A 39 -19.62 -16.14 -18.55
CA GLN A 39 -18.42 -15.60 -19.17
C GLN A 39 -17.66 -14.72 -18.19
N ALA A 40 -16.39 -15.02 -17.93
CA ALA A 40 -15.52 -14.18 -17.10
C ALA A 40 -15.44 -12.75 -17.66
N GLY A 41 -15.34 -11.77 -16.76
CA GLY A 41 -15.33 -10.35 -17.11
C GLY A 41 -16.70 -9.73 -17.37
N THR A 42 -17.80 -10.47 -17.16
CA THR A 42 -19.15 -9.89 -17.24
C THR A 42 -19.53 -9.20 -15.93
N ILE A 43 -19.98 -7.95 -16.02
CA ILE A 43 -20.46 -7.16 -14.88
C ILE A 43 -21.86 -6.65 -15.19
N ALA A 44 -22.85 -7.11 -14.41
CA ALA A 44 -24.21 -6.60 -14.49
C ALA A 44 -24.46 -5.53 -13.42
N HIS A 45 -25.33 -4.57 -13.74
CA HIS A 45 -25.76 -3.53 -12.80
C HIS A 45 -27.27 -3.63 -12.62
N PHE A 46 -27.69 -4.10 -11.45
CA PHE A 46 -29.10 -4.22 -11.09
C PHE A 46 -29.52 -3.03 -10.24
N GLY A 47 -30.53 -2.28 -10.68
CA GLY A 47 -30.98 -1.14 -9.91
C GLY A 47 -32.11 -0.31 -10.51
N ASP A 48 -32.35 0.83 -9.88
CA ASP A 48 -33.39 1.77 -10.29
C ASP A 48 -32.88 2.86 -11.27
N SER A 49 -33.54 4.03 -11.29
CA SER A 49 -33.19 5.16 -12.15
C SER A 49 -31.75 5.64 -11.97
N ILE A 50 -31.20 5.54 -10.75
CA ILE A 50 -29.81 5.96 -10.54
C ILE A 50 -28.84 4.99 -11.19
N THR A 51 -29.24 3.73 -11.41
CA THR A 51 -28.40 2.68 -12.02
C THR A 51 -28.52 2.62 -13.53
N VAL A 52 -29.71 2.88 -14.11
CA VAL A 52 -29.90 2.83 -15.57
C VAL A 52 -29.21 4.00 -16.30
N SER A 53 -28.97 5.11 -15.61
CA SER A 53 -28.34 6.31 -16.17
C SER A 53 -26.94 6.05 -16.73
N GLN A 54 -26.66 6.57 -17.94
CA GLN A 54 -25.34 6.56 -18.56
C GLN A 54 -24.34 7.51 -17.88
N ALA A 55 -24.80 8.40 -17.00
CA ALA A 55 -23.90 9.22 -16.18
C ALA A 55 -23.12 8.38 -15.17
N TYR A 56 -23.63 7.20 -14.81
CA TYR A 56 -22.97 6.23 -13.95
C TYR A 56 -22.29 5.15 -14.79
N TRP A 57 -21.06 4.80 -14.39
CA TRP A 57 -20.26 3.69 -14.92
C TRP A 57 -19.74 3.83 -16.36
N ALA A 58 -20.58 4.18 -17.32
CA ALA A 58 -20.19 4.31 -18.73
C ALA A 58 -19.01 5.26 -19.00
N PRO A 59 -18.86 6.41 -18.30
CA PRO A 59 -17.72 7.31 -18.50
C PRO A 59 -16.35 6.67 -18.21
N LEU A 60 -16.30 5.59 -17.43
CA LEU A 60 -15.06 4.88 -17.11
C LEU A 60 -14.44 4.17 -18.32
N GLN A 61 -15.19 3.97 -19.41
CA GLN A 61 -14.65 3.46 -20.66
C GLN A 61 -13.76 4.50 -21.38
N GLY A 62 -14.06 5.79 -21.19
CA GLY A 62 -13.38 6.92 -21.82
C GLY A 62 -12.16 7.43 -21.05
N GLN A 63 -11.84 8.71 -21.18
CA GLN A 63 -10.76 9.30 -20.39
C GLN A 63 -11.22 9.59 -18.96
N VAL A 64 -10.45 9.14 -17.97
CA VAL A 64 -10.63 9.51 -16.55
C VAL A 64 -9.52 10.48 -16.16
N ARG A 65 -9.90 11.60 -15.54
CA ARG A 65 -8.99 12.65 -15.09
C ARG A 65 -8.65 12.46 -13.61
N ASN A 66 -7.44 12.85 -13.23
CA ASN A 66 -7.01 12.93 -11.82
C ASN A 66 -7.18 11.63 -11.01
N ALA A 67 -7.10 10.46 -11.65
CA ALA A 67 -7.13 9.18 -10.95
C ALA A 67 -5.81 8.94 -10.19
N ASP A 68 -5.91 8.56 -8.92
CA ASP A 68 -4.79 8.03 -8.13
C ASP A 68 -4.28 6.68 -8.68
N LEU A 69 -3.12 6.16 -8.23
CA LEU A 69 -2.61 4.91 -8.81
C LEU A 69 -3.53 3.71 -8.55
N GLU A 70 -4.25 3.69 -7.44
CA GLU A 70 -5.20 2.61 -7.12
C GLU A 70 -6.34 2.59 -8.14
N ALA A 71 -6.95 3.74 -8.44
CA ALA A 71 -7.99 3.89 -9.44
C ALA A 71 -7.45 3.68 -10.86
N GLN A 72 -6.23 4.12 -11.16
CA GLN A 72 -5.61 3.82 -12.45
C GLN A 72 -5.37 2.32 -12.62
N ALA A 73 -4.90 1.64 -11.58
CA ALA A 73 -4.73 0.20 -11.55
C ALA A 73 -6.06 -0.54 -11.70
N ALA A 74 -7.10 -0.10 -10.98
CA ALA A 74 -8.44 -0.62 -11.12
C ALA A 74 -9.00 -0.41 -12.54
N LEU A 75 -8.80 0.78 -13.13
CA LEU A 75 -9.20 1.08 -14.51
C LEU A 75 -8.47 0.19 -15.51
N ARG A 76 -7.16 0.01 -15.37
CA ARG A 76 -6.37 -0.87 -16.23
C ARG A 76 -6.88 -2.31 -16.13
N LEU A 77 -7.07 -2.83 -14.93
CA LEU A 77 -7.58 -4.18 -14.70
C LEU A 77 -8.97 -4.36 -15.33
N LEU A 78 -9.93 -3.51 -14.98
CA LEU A 78 -11.30 -3.68 -15.44
C LEU A 78 -11.44 -3.38 -16.94
N ARG A 79 -10.73 -2.41 -17.52
CA ARG A 79 -10.78 -2.19 -18.98
C ARG A 79 -10.26 -3.36 -19.80
N ARG A 80 -9.31 -4.13 -19.27
CA ARG A 80 -8.81 -5.33 -19.95
C ARG A 80 -9.73 -6.53 -19.77
N ARG A 81 -10.36 -6.66 -18.60
CA ARG A 81 -11.18 -7.83 -18.24
C ARG A 81 -12.64 -7.67 -18.68
N THR A 82 -13.20 -6.48 -18.51
CA THR A 82 -14.65 -6.26 -18.63
C THR A 82 -15.08 -6.18 -20.08
N LEU A 83 -16.10 -6.98 -20.42
CA LEU A 83 -16.68 -7.02 -21.76
C LEU A 83 -17.28 -5.67 -22.18
N PRO A 84 -17.19 -5.29 -23.47
CA PRO A 84 -17.68 -4.02 -23.98
C PRO A 84 -19.14 -3.71 -23.60
N GLU A 85 -20.02 -4.72 -23.62
CA GLU A 85 -21.46 -4.59 -23.38
C GLU A 85 -21.76 -4.17 -21.94
N CYS A 86 -20.92 -4.57 -20.98
CA CYS A 86 -21.11 -4.29 -19.56
C CYS A 86 -20.88 -2.81 -19.21
N TRP A 87 -20.20 -2.03 -20.06
CA TRP A 87 -19.91 -0.61 -19.81
C TRP A 87 -21.12 0.29 -20.01
N SER A 88 -21.93 0.03 -21.03
CA SER A 88 -23.03 0.95 -21.40
C SER A 88 -24.26 0.26 -22.01
N GLN A 89 -24.14 -0.95 -22.55
CA GLN A 89 -25.21 -1.59 -23.32
C GLN A 89 -26.17 -2.40 -22.44
N TRP A 90 -25.69 -3.02 -21.37
CA TRP A 90 -26.54 -3.72 -20.41
C TRP A 90 -27.26 -2.73 -19.48
N ARG A 91 -28.26 -2.04 -20.03
CA ARG A 91 -29.10 -1.04 -19.37
C ARG A 91 -30.55 -1.17 -19.83
N GLY A 92 -31.51 -0.98 -18.92
CA GLY A 92 -32.94 -1.14 -19.20
C GLY A 92 -33.54 -2.35 -18.48
N ALA A 93 -34.86 -2.43 -18.46
CA ALA A 93 -35.62 -3.46 -17.74
C ALA A 93 -35.18 -4.91 -18.03
N GLU A 94 -34.77 -5.19 -19.27
CA GLU A 94 -34.32 -6.53 -19.69
C GLU A 94 -32.90 -6.89 -19.18
N TYR A 95 -32.12 -5.90 -18.75
CA TYR A 95 -30.79 -6.06 -18.16
C TYR A 95 -30.75 -5.80 -16.65
N GLY A 96 -31.91 -5.57 -16.04
CA GLY A 96 -32.06 -5.41 -14.59
C GLY A 96 -31.88 -4.00 -14.03
N SER A 97 -31.82 -2.97 -14.89
CA SER A 97 -31.79 -1.58 -14.45
C SER A 97 -32.88 -0.75 -15.11
N GLU A 98 -33.82 -0.20 -14.34
CA GLU A 98 -34.93 0.57 -14.92
C GLU A 98 -35.43 1.67 -13.98
N GLY A 99 -35.83 2.80 -14.56
CA GLY A 99 -36.33 3.95 -13.81
C GLY A 99 -37.61 3.65 -13.01
N GLY A 100 -37.71 4.26 -11.82
CA GLY A 100 -38.90 4.15 -10.97
C GLY A 100 -39.14 2.77 -10.35
N ARG A 101 -38.21 1.82 -10.51
CA ARG A 101 -38.36 0.47 -9.96
C ARG A 101 -37.87 0.36 -8.51
N THR A 102 -38.39 -0.66 -7.85
CA THR A 102 -38.19 -0.99 -6.43
C THR A 102 -37.40 -2.27 -6.26
N VAL A 103 -36.92 -2.55 -5.05
CA VAL A 103 -36.26 -3.82 -4.76
C VAL A 103 -37.22 -5.03 -4.92
N GLY A 104 -38.52 -4.83 -4.69
CA GLY A 104 -39.54 -5.86 -4.95
C GLY A 104 -39.61 -6.28 -6.43
N TRP A 105 -39.54 -5.31 -7.34
CA TRP A 105 -39.46 -5.59 -8.79
C TRP A 105 -38.22 -6.41 -9.15
N ALA A 106 -37.09 -6.14 -8.49
CA ALA A 106 -35.86 -6.90 -8.68
C ALA A 106 -36.00 -8.34 -8.18
N ARG A 107 -36.60 -8.53 -7.00
CA ARG A 107 -36.84 -9.85 -6.41
C ARG A 107 -37.63 -10.77 -7.34
N GLU A 108 -38.62 -10.23 -8.05
CA GLU A 108 -39.43 -11.01 -9.00
C GLU A 108 -38.69 -11.41 -10.28
N ARG A 109 -37.66 -10.64 -10.67
CA ARG A 109 -37.06 -10.73 -12.03
C ARG A 109 -35.62 -11.16 -12.07
N VAL A 110 -34.88 -11.06 -10.96
CA VAL A 110 -33.44 -11.33 -10.90
C VAL A 110 -33.06 -12.69 -11.49
N ALA A 111 -33.84 -13.74 -11.23
CA ALA A 111 -33.59 -15.06 -11.80
C ALA A 111 -33.63 -15.07 -13.35
N GLY A 112 -34.49 -14.24 -13.95
CA GLY A 112 -34.57 -14.07 -15.41
C GLY A 112 -33.35 -13.34 -15.97
N TRP A 113 -32.88 -12.29 -15.29
CA TRP A 113 -31.67 -11.57 -15.69
C TRP A 113 -30.42 -12.44 -15.55
N LEU A 114 -30.31 -13.23 -14.47
CA LEU A 114 -29.20 -14.15 -14.26
C LEU A 114 -29.18 -15.25 -15.34
N ARG A 115 -30.34 -15.78 -15.75
CA ARG A 115 -30.40 -16.71 -16.90
C ARG A 115 -29.97 -16.07 -18.23
N ARG A 116 -30.30 -14.79 -18.43
CA ARG A 116 -30.01 -14.07 -19.68
C ARG A 116 -28.55 -13.63 -19.77
N LEU A 117 -28.03 -13.03 -18.70
CA LEU A 117 -26.73 -12.35 -18.68
C LEU A 117 -25.62 -13.22 -18.09
N ASN A 118 -25.99 -14.14 -17.19
CA ASN A 118 -25.11 -14.96 -16.35
C ASN A 118 -23.79 -14.25 -15.96
N PRO A 119 -23.88 -13.13 -15.23
CA PRO A 119 -22.74 -12.26 -15.03
C PRO A 119 -21.80 -12.81 -13.93
N GLU A 120 -20.51 -12.56 -14.06
CA GLU A 120 -19.50 -12.92 -13.06
C GLU A 120 -19.70 -12.10 -11.77
N MET A 121 -20.00 -10.81 -11.93
CA MET A 121 -20.29 -9.88 -10.85
C MET A 121 -21.61 -9.13 -11.08
N ALA A 122 -22.37 -8.89 -10.01
CA ALA A 122 -23.60 -8.09 -10.05
C ALA A 122 -23.54 -6.94 -9.03
N VAL A 123 -23.46 -5.70 -9.51
CA VAL A 123 -23.55 -4.49 -8.68
C VAL A 123 -25.02 -4.17 -8.44
N ILE A 124 -25.45 -4.19 -7.19
CA ILE A 124 -26.87 -4.08 -6.80
C ILE A 124 -27.10 -2.75 -6.09
N LEU A 125 -28.01 -1.93 -6.61
CA LEU A 125 -28.52 -0.73 -5.94
C LEU A 125 -30.00 -0.51 -6.26
N PHE A 126 -30.84 -0.84 -5.28
CA PHE A 126 -32.25 -0.46 -5.20
C PHE A 126 -32.49 0.29 -3.87
N GLY A 127 -33.67 0.85 -3.68
CA GLY A 127 -34.06 1.46 -2.40
C GLY A 127 -34.45 2.92 -2.50
N THR A 128 -34.00 3.67 -3.51
CA THR A 128 -34.33 5.10 -3.59
C THR A 128 -35.83 5.31 -3.77
N ASN A 129 -36.48 4.52 -4.63
CA ASN A 129 -37.93 4.54 -4.86
C ASN A 129 -38.75 3.83 -3.76
N ASP A 130 -38.09 3.00 -2.97
CA ASP A 130 -38.72 2.25 -1.87
C ASP A 130 -38.93 3.11 -0.62
N LEU A 131 -38.15 4.19 -0.46
CA LEU A 131 -38.17 5.07 0.72
C LEU A 131 -39.57 5.53 1.16
N PRO A 132 -40.50 5.94 0.27
CA PRO A 132 -41.83 6.35 0.71
C PRO A 132 -42.66 5.20 1.27
N ASN A 133 -42.48 3.98 0.77
CA ASN A 133 -43.47 2.91 0.89
C ASN A 133 -43.03 1.71 1.73
N LEU A 134 -41.72 1.40 1.79
CA LEU A 134 -41.21 0.24 2.53
C LEU A 134 -40.67 0.62 3.91
N SER A 135 -40.76 -0.32 4.86
CA SER A 135 -39.97 -0.26 6.09
C SER A 135 -38.50 -0.65 5.80
N PRO A 136 -37.54 -0.22 6.64
CA PRO A 136 -36.15 -0.66 6.51
C PRO A 136 -35.99 -2.19 6.56
N GLU A 137 -36.81 -2.87 7.35
CA GLU A 137 -36.82 -4.32 7.51
C GLU A 137 -37.25 -5.02 6.22
N GLN A 138 -38.38 -4.59 5.64
CA GLN A 138 -38.89 -5.14 4.37
C GLN A 138 -37.88 -4.91 3.23
N TYR A 139 -37.31 -3.71 3.15
CA TYR A 139 -36.25 -3.42 2.20
C TYR A 139 -35.04 -4.36 2.34
N GLY A 140 -34.61 -4.61 3.59
CA GLY A 140 -33.50 -5.51 3.88
C GLY A 140 -33.79 -6.97 3.50
N GLU A 141 -35.01 -7.44 3.72
CA GLU A 141 -35.45 -8.78 3.32
C GLU A 141 -35.45 -8.95 1.80
N ASP A 142 -36.03 -8.00 1.07
CA ASP A 142 -36.08 -8.06 -0.39
C ASP A 142 -34.68 -7.94 -1.02
N LEU A 143 -33.84 -7.04 -0.50
CA LEU A 143 -32.45 -6.91 -0.95
C LEU A 143 -31.65 -8.19 -0.70
N ARG A 144 -31.83 -8.82 0.47
CA ARG A 144 -31.21 -10.11 0.78
C ARG A 144 -31.63 -11.18 -0.22
N ALA A 145 -32.91 -11.25 -0.57
CA ALA A 145 -33.41 -12.23 -1.53
C ALA A 145 -32.77 -12.05 -2.92
N VAL A 146 -32.63 -10.80 -3.39
CA VAL A 146 -31.96 -10.50 -4.67
C VAL A 146 -30.49 -10.92 -4.63
N ALA A 147 -29.75 -10.51 -3.61
CA ALA A 147 -28.33 -10.84 -3.46
C ALA A 147 -28.10 -12.36 -3.32
N GLN A 148 -28.94 -13.05 -2.56
CA GLN A 148 -28.89 -14.51 -2.42
C GLN A 148 -29.11 -15.21 -3.77
N CYS A 149 -30.07 -14.74 -4.57
CA CYS A 149 -30.30 -15.30 -5.91
C CYS A 149 -29.06 -15.19 -6.82
N CYS A 150 -28.32 -14.07 -6.75
CA CYS A 150 -27.03 -13.93 -7.43
C CYS A 150 -26.00 -14.96 -6.91
N MET A 151 -25.86 -15.07 -5.59
CA MET A 151 -24.93 -16.02 -4.98
C MET A 151 -25.22 -17.46 -5.41
N ASP A 152 -26.48 -17.85 -5.43
CA ASP A 152 -26.93 -19.19 -5.81
C ASP A 152 -26.63 -19.51 -7.29
N ASN A 153 -26.64 -18.49 -8.15
CA ASN A 153 -26.22 -18.58 -9.55
C ASN A 153 -24.68 -18.67 -9.73
N GLY A 154 -23.90 -18.46 -8.67
CA GLY A 154 -22.43 -18.31 -8.76
C GLY A 154 -21.96 -16.91 -9.15
N THR A 155 -22.88 -15.94 -9.27
CA THR A 155 -22.58 -14.53 -9.51
C THR A 155 -22.22 -13.86 -8.18
N VAL A 156 -21.09 -13.17 -8.09
CA VAL A 156 -20.70 -12.45 -6.87
C VAL A 156 -21.50 -11.13 -6.76
N PRO A 157 -22.38 -10.95 -5.76
CA PRO A 157 -23.10 -9.68 -5.60
C PRO A 157 -22.24 -8.64 -4.88
N LEU A 158 -22.30 -7.40 -5.35
CA LEU A 158 -21.76 -6.22 -4.67
C LEU A 158 -22.93 -5.32 -4.27
N VAL A 159 -23.21 -5.24 -2.96
CA VAL A 159 -24.34 -4.46 -2.44
C VAL A 159 -23.94 -3.00 -2.32
N THR A 160 -24.69 -2.07 -2.89
CA THR A 160 -24.44 -0.61 -2.73
C THR A 160 -25.46 0.01 -1.78
N THR A 161 -25.01 0.84 -0.84
CA THR A 161 -25.92 1.57 0.06
C THR A 161 -26.71 2.66 -0.68
N VAL A 162 -27.97 2.87 -0.29
CA VAL A 162 -28.84 3.89 -0.90
C VAL A 162 -28.28 5.29 -0.61
N PRO A 163 -28.13 6.18 -1.62
CA PRO A 163 -27.67 7.54 -1.35
C PRO A 163 -28.66 8.32 -0.45
N PRO A 164 -28.22 9.41 0.20
CA PRO A 164 -29.15 10.30 0.89
C PRO A 164 -30.16 10.90 -0.12
N ARG A 165 -31.38 11.17 0.34
CA ARG A 165 -32.49 11.67 -0.50
C ARG A 165 -33.20 12.82 0.20
N HIS A 166 -33.50 13.88 -0.54
CA HIS A 166 -34.27 15.03 -0.07
C HIS A 166 -35.61 14.58 0.53
N GLY A 167 -35.98 15.12 1.69
CA GLY A 167 -37.20 14.75 2.41
C GLY A 167 -37.20 13.35 3.04
N PHE A 168 -36.18 12.52 2.81
CA PHE A 168 -36.09 11.15 3.32
C PHE A 168 -34.72 10.82 3.95
N ALA A 169 -33.92 11.82 4.33
CA ALA A 169 -32.53 11.64 4.77
C ALA A 169 -32.37 10.59 5.89
N ASP A 170 -33.19 10.67 6.94
CA ASP A 170 -33.13 9.74 8.08
C ASP A 170 -33.49 8.31 7.67
N LYS A 171 -34.50 8.16 6.81
CA LYS A 171 -34.95 6.84 6.32
C LYS A 171 -33.96 6.25 5.32
N ALA A 172 -33.33 7.08 4.49
CA ALA A 172 -32.23 6.68 3.62
C ALA A 172 -31.03 6.17 4.41
N ALA A 173 -30.69 6.83 5.53
CA ALA A 173 -29.65 6.35 6.44
C ALA A 173 -30.03 5.01 7.10
N GLN A 174 -31.31 4.79 7.42
CA GLN A 174 -31.79 3.49 7.91
C GLN A 174 -31.66 2.39 6.83
N PHE A 175 -32.04 2.68 5.58
CA PHE A 175 -31.90 1.75 4.47
C PHE A 175 -30.43 1.44 4.18
N ALA A 176 -29.54 2.43 4.21
CA ALA A 176 -28.10 2.22 4.08
C ALA A 176 -27.56 1.26 5.15
N ARG A 177 -27.95 1.45 6.42
CA ARG A 177 -27.60 0.51 7.50
C ARG A 177 -28.15 -0.89 7.28
N GLN A 178 -29.37 -1.02 6.75
CA GLN A 178 -29.94 -2.34 6.43
C GLN A 178 -29.21 -3.01 5.27
N ALA A 179 -28.85 -2.27 4.21
CA ALA A 179 -28.02 -2.79 3.12
C ALA A 179 -26.64 -3.27 3.62
N ALA A 180 -26.00 -2.51 4.51
CA ALA A 180 -24.75 -2.92 5.15
C ALA A 180 -24.91 -4.21 5.99
N ARG A 181 -26.02 -4.34 6.74
CA ARG A 181 -26.35 -5.56 7.49
C ARG A 181 -26.57 -6.76 6.57
N VAL A 182 -27.24 -6.58 5.43
CA VAL A 182 -27.43 -7.64 4.43
C VAL A 182 -26.09 -8.09 3.87
N ALA A 183 -25.23 -7.15 3.45
CA ALA A 183 -23.91 -7.47 2.91
C ALA A 183 -23.04 -8.22 3.93
N ALA A 184 -23.05 -7.77 5.20
CA ALA A 184 -22.35 -8.45 6.28
C ALA A 184 -22.91 -9.86 6.57
N ALA A 185 -24.24 -10.01 6.62
CA ALA A 185 -24.89 -11.30 6.90
C ALA A 185 -24.61 -12.33 5.80
N LEU A 186 -24.57 -11.89 4.54
CA LEU A 186 -24.26 -12.75 3.39
C LEU A 186 -22.75 -12.93 3.17
N ASN A 187 -21.91 -12.20 3.90
CA ASN A 187 -20.48 -12.08 3.65
C ASN A 187 -20.19 -11.74 2.18
N VAL A 188 -20.70 -10.62 1.70
CA VAL A 188 -20.49 -10.14 0.32
C VAL A 188 -19.96 -8.69 0.33
N PRO A 189 -19.28 -8.24 -0.74
CA PRO A 189 -18.79 -6.88 -0.85
C PRO A 189 -19.87 -5.82 -0.63
N LEU A 190 -19.50 -4.73 0.05
CA LEU A 190 -20.34 -3.53 0.27
C LEU A 190 -19.69 -2.31 -0.39
N ILE A 191 -20.48 -1.55 -1.14
CA ILE A 191 -20.13 -0.23 -1.68
C ILE A 191 -20.86 0.83 -0.82
N PRO A 192 -20.17 1.52 0.11
CA PRO A 192 -20.79 2.41 1.09
C PRO A 192 -21.02 3.82 0.52
N LEU A 193 -21.88 3.94 -0.50
CA LEU A 193 -22.17 5.20 -1.19
C LEU A 193 -22.78 6.27 -0.28
N HIS A 194 -23.73 5.89 0.59
CA HIS A 194 -24.38 6.79 1.53
C HIS A 194 -23.38 7.47 2.46
N GLU A 195 -22.55 6.66 3.12
CA GLU A 195 -21.50 7.10 4.04
C GLU A 195 -20.46 7.94 3.30
N ALA A 196 -20.08 7.53 2.08
CA ALA A 196 -19.14 8.28 1.26
C ALA A 196 -19.66 9.67 0.86
N MET A 197 -20.97 9.81 0.62
CA MET A 197 -21.57 11.09 0.27
C MET A 197 -21.71 12.00 1.49
N THR A 198 -22.29 11.48 2.56
CA THR A 198 -22.52 12.24 3.80
C THR A 198 -21.22 12.64 4.50
N ALA A 199 -20.16 11.82 4.42
CA ALA A 199 -18.85 12.19 4.95
C ALA A 199 -18.18 13.32 4.16
N ARG A 200 -18.33 13.34 2.83
CA ARG A 200 -17.73 14.38 1.97
C ARG A 200 -18.47 15.71 2.07
N ARG A 201 -19.80 15.66 2.18
CA ARG A 201 -20.66 16.85 2.25
C ARG A 201 -21.69 16.72 3.37
N PRO A 202 -21.28 16.84 4.63
CA PRO A 202 -22.17 16.57 5.77
C PRO A 202 -23.35 17.54 5.90
N ARG A 203 -23.28 18.72 5.27
CA ARG A 203 -24.27 19.79 5.46
C ARG A 203 -25.08 20.13 4.21
N ASP A 204 -24.57 19.81 3.04
CA ASP A 204 -25.08 20.36 1.78
C ASP A 204 -24.93 19.38 0.60
N TRP A 205 -24.95 18.07 0.88
CA TRP A 205 -25.03 17.01 -0.14
C TRP A 205 -26.30 17.12 -1.01
N ASP A 206 -27.33 17.79 -0.50
CA ASP A 206 -28.67 17.89 -1.09
C ASP A 206 -28.80 19.05 -2.07
N GLY A 207 -28.87 18.72 -3.36
CA GLY A 207 -29.06 19.70 -4.41
C GLY A 207 -30.38 20.46 -4.32
N ALA A 208 -31.42 19.94 -3.67
CA ALA A 208 -32.71 20.62 -3.58
C ALA A 208 -32.69 21.84 -2.64
N LEU A 209 -31.66 22.00 -1.81
CA LEU A 209 -31.54 23.13 -0.87
C LEU A 209 -31.59 24.50 -1.57
N PRO A 210 -32.14 25.55 -0.93
CA PRO A 210 -32.24 26.89 -1.51
C PRO A 210 -30.90 27.48 -1.97
N ALA A 211 -29.80 27.13 -1.30
CA ALA A 211 -28.44 27.57 -1.65
C ALA A 211 -28.03 27.17 -3.08
N PHE A 212 -28.66 26.14 -3.65
CA PHE A 212 -28.39 25.65 -5.00
C PHE A 212 -29.44 26.06 -6.03
N ALA A 213 -30.35 26.99 -5.70
CA ALA A 213 -31.45 27.40 -6.58
C ALA A 213 -30.98 27.96 -7.95
N ALA A 214 -29.76 28.47 -8.04
CA ALA A 214 -29.17 28.96 -9.29
C ALA A 214 -28.79 27.84 -10.28
N PHE A 215 -28.65 26.61 -9.81
CA PHE A 215 -28.28 25.46 -10.65
C PHE A 215 -29.53 24.74 -11.16
N ARG A 216 -29.41 24.09 -12.32
CA ARG A 216 -30.48 23.30 -12.95
C ARG A 216 -30.17 21.81 -12.85
N ASP A 217 -31.20 21.02 -12.57
CA ASP A 217 -31.21 19.56 -12.68
C ASP A 217 -29.96 18.88 -12.08
N TYR A 218 -29.18 18.20 -12.92
CA TYR A 218 -28.01 17.42 -12.56
C TYR A 218 -26.71 18.24 -12.50
N GLU A 219 -26.71 19.49 -12.98
CA GLU A 219 -25.52 20.36 -13.05
C GLU A 219 -25.13 21.00 -11.71
N VAL A 220 -25.89 20.73 -10.64
CA VAL A 220 -25.56 21.25 -9.31
C VAL A 220 -24.27 20.61 -8.77
N PRO A 221 -23.26 21.40 -8.34
CA PRO A 221 -21.95 20.89 -7.89
C PRO A 221 -21.99 20.40 -6.43
N THR A 222 -22.91 19.47 -6.15
CA THR A 222 -23.01 18.73 -4.90
C THR A 222 -23.07 17.22 -5.18
N LEU A 223 -23.67 16.39 -4.34
CA LEU A 223 -23.71 14.92 -4.52
C LEU A 223 -25.08 14.38 -4.92
N ILE A 224 -26.16 15.11 -4.63
CA ILE A 224 -27.53 14.83 -5.09
C ILE A 224 -28.00 15.99 -5.97
N SER A 225 -28.71 15.71 -7.06
CA SER A 225 -29.20 16.70 -8.02
C SER A 225 -30.29 17.61 -7.43
N ARG A 226 -30.68 18.65 -8.19
CA ARG A 226 -31.75 19.60 -7.82
C ARG A 226 -33.10 18.94 -7.57
N ASP A 227 -33.34 17.78 -8.15
CA ASP A 227 -34.56 17.00 -7.92
C ASP A 227 -34.59 16.32 -6.54
N GLY A 228 -33.47 16.34 -5.80
CA GLY A 228 -33.36 15.76 -4.47
C GLY A 228 -33.35 14.23 -4.44
N VAL A 229 -33.28 13.56 -5.59
CA VAL A 229 -33.39 12.09 -5.69
C VAL A 229 -32.14 11.48 -6.31
N HIS A 230 -31.70 11.97 -7.46
CA HIS A 230 -30.64 11.33 -8.22
C HIS A 230 -29.25 11.89 -7.83
N PRO A 231 -28.16 11.14 -8.05
CA PRO A 231 -26.83 11.69 -7.94
C PRO A 231 -26.63 12.81 -8.97
N SER A 232 -25.99 13.91 -8.57
CA SER A 232 -25.61 15.00 -9.48
C SER A 232 -24.57 14.54 -10.52
N ASN A 233 -24.53 15.22 -11.65
CA ASN A 233 -23.57 14.97 -12.72
C ASN A 233 -23.18 16.23 -13.48
N PRO A 234 -22.58 17.25 -12.83
CA PRO A 234 -22.12 18.45 -13.52
C PRO A 234 -21.03 18.11 -14.54
N ALA A 235 -21.18 18.66 -15.75
CA ALA A 235 -20.28 18.37 -16.87
C ALA A 235 -18.79 18.60 -16.54
N ALA A 236 -18.50 19.63 -15.74
CA ALA A 236 -17.14 19.97 -15.31
C ALA A 236 -16.43 18.84 -14.53
N HIS A 237 -17.17 17.98 -13.84
CA HIS A 237 -16.63 16.97 -12.93
C HIS A 237 -16.91 15.53 -13.37
N VAL A 238 -17.39 15.32 -14.61
CA VAL A 238 -17.52 13.99 -15.18
C VAL A 238 -16.14 13.32 -15.24
N ALA A 239 -16.08 12.09 -14.70
CA ALA A 239 -14.87 11.26 -14.66
C ALA A 239 -13.64 11.99 -14.09
N ASP A 240 -13.85 12.95 -13.19
CA ASP A 240 -12.78 13.64 -12.46
C ASP A 240 -12.63 13.04 -11.07
N PHE A 241 -11.59 12.22 -10.89
CA PHE A 241 -11.32 11.52 -9.63
C PHE A 241 -10.49 12.35 -8.64
N SER A 242 -10.32 13.66 -8.88
CA SER A 242 -9.79 14.56 -7.87
C SER A 242 -10.70 14.61 -6.63
N ALA A 243 -10.14 14.98 -5.47
CA ALA A 243 -10.93 15.17 -4.25
C ALA A 243 -12.09 16.17 -4.45
N GLU A 244 -11.88 17.19 -5.29
CA GLU A 244 -12.90 18.16 -5.68
C GLU A 244 -13.99 17.52 -6.55
N GLY A 245 -13.62 16.81 -7.62
CA GLY A 245 -14.58 16.12 -8.50
C GLY A 245 -15.43 15.11 -7.75
N LEU A 246 -14.81 14.30 -6.89
CA LEU A 246 -15.49 13.33 -6.01
C LEU A 246 -16.41 13.98 -4.95
N SER A 247 -16.27 15.29 -4.71
CA SER A 247 -17.11 16.05 -3.77
C SER A 247 -18.12 16.97 -4.48
N ARG A 248 -18.15 16.99 -5.81
CA ARG A 248 -19.03 17.84 -6.63
C ARG A 248 -19.83 17.08 -7.68
N SER A 249 -19.63 15.78 -7.83
CA SER A 249 -20.45 14.92 -8.68
C SER A 249 -20.76 13.60 -7.99
N GLY A 250 -22.05 13.36 -7.75
CA GLY A 250 -22.54 12.10 -7.17
C GLY A 250 -22.33 10.90 -8.11
N CYS A 251 -22.53 11.10 -9.43
CA CYS A 251 -22.28 10.06 -10.44
C CYS A 251 -20.80 9.69 -10.53
N THR A 252 -19.89 10.68 -10.51
CA THR A 252 -18.44 10.43 -10.51
C THR A 252 -18.01 9.71 -9.24
N LEU A 253 -18.47 10.15 -8.06
CA LEU A 253 -18.17 9.47 -6.80
C LEU A 253 -18.66 8.01 -6.79
N ARG A 254 -19.89 7.77 -7.24
CA ARG A 254 -20.44 6.41 -7.32
C ARG A 254 -19.63 5.53 -8.28
N SER A 255 -19.25 6.07 -9.44
CA SER A 255 -18.45 5.34 -10.44
C SER A 255 -17.06 4.99 -9.88
N TYR A 256 -16.41 5.92 -9.18
CA TYR A 256 -15.14 5.69 -8.48
C TYR A 256 -15.24 4.55 -7.46
N LEU A 257 -16.23 4.59 -6.57
CA LEU A 257 -16.40 3.55 -5.55
C LEU A 257 -16.74 2.17 -6.16
N THR A 258 -17.57 2.17 -7.22
CA THR A 258 -17.92 0.93 -7.94
C THR A 258 -16.69 0.32 -8.61
N LEU A 259 -15.87 1.15 -9.27
CA LEU A 259 -14.63 0.74 -9.92
C LEU A 259 -13.69 0.04 -8.94
N LEU A 260 -13.42 0.66 -7.78
CA LEU A 260 -12.51 0.09 -6.79
C LEU A 260 -13.04 -1.25 -6.25
N ALA A 261 -14.33 -1.32 -5.91
CA ALA A 261 -14.94 -2.54 -5.40
C ALA A 261 -14.95 -3.68 -6.44
N CYS A 262 -15.29 -3.39 -7.70
CA CYS A 262 -15.26 -4.37 -8.77
C CYS A 262 -13.83 -4.86 -9.05
N ALA A 263 -12.84 -3.97 -9.01
CA ALA A 263 -11.44 -4.36 -9.16
C ALA A 263 -10.97 -5.25 -8.00
N GLU A 264 -11.35 -4.95 -6.76
CA GLU A 264 -11.02 -5.77 -5.60
C GLU A 264 -11.63 -7.18 -5.69
N VAL A 265 -12.90 -7.28 -6.10
CA VAL A 265 -13.55 -8.58 -6.36
C VAL A 265 -12.85 -9.32 -7.50
N ALA A 266 -12.55 -8.64 -8.61
CA ALA A 266 -11.86 -9.23 -9.76
C ALA A 266 -10.50 -9.83 -9.36
N ARG A 267 -9.68 -9.09 -8.60
CA ARG A 267 -8.40 -9.58 -8.04
C ARG A 267 -8.59 -10.79 -7.11
N THR A 268 -9.71 -10.84 -6.41
CA THR A 268 -10.02 -11.90 -5.43
C THR A 268 -10.41 -13.21 -6.11
N ILE A 269 -11.27 -13.14 -7.14
CA ILE A 269 -11.87 -14.31 -7.78
C ILE A 269 -11.05 -14.86 -8.95
N ASP A 270 -10.18 -14.03 -9.55
CA ASP A 270 -9.23 -14.45 -10.58
C ASP A 270 -7.92 -13.66 -10.45
N PRO A 271 -7.02 -14.13 -9.57
CA PRO A 271 -5.69 -13.53 -9.39
C PRO A 271 -4.80 -13.63 -10.63
N ALA A 272 -5.06 -14.56 -11.56
CA ALA A 272 -4.24 -14.77 -12.75
C ALA A 272 -4.42 -13.67 -13.80
N ALA A 273 -5.58 -13.00 -13.81
CA ALA A 273 -5.83 -11.82 -14.65
C ALA A 273 -5.12 -10.53 -14.19
N VAL A 274 -4.52 -10.53 -13.00
CA VAL A 274 -3.80 -9.37 -12.44
C VAL A 274 -2.42 -9.29 -13.07
N GLN A 275 -2.12 -8.19 -13.77
CA GLN A 275 -0.84 -7.97 -14.43
C GLN A 275 0.07 -7.06 -13.58
N PRO A 276 1.40 -7.09 -13.78
CA PRO A 276 2.32 -6.16 -13.15
C PRO A 276 1.90 -4.71 -13.46
N GLY A 277 1.51 -3.95 -12.43
CA GLY A 277 1.01 -2.58 -12.55
C GLY A 277 -0.47 -2.37 -12.17
N ASP A 278 -1.23 -3.41 -11.82
CA ASP A 278 -2.62 -3.27 -11.32
C ASP A 278 -2.74 -3.28 -9.78
N GLY A 279 -1.64 -3.09 -9.07
CA GLY A 279 -1.55 -3.06 -7.61
C GLY A 279 -0.27 -2.35 -7.15
N PRO A 280 0.16 -2.51 -5.89
CA PRO A 280 1.47 -2.03 -5.43
C PRO A 280 2.57 -2.46 -6.41
N PRO A 281 3.64 -1.66 -6.60
CA PRO A 281 4.71 -1.92 -7.57
C PRO A 281 5.65 -3.06 -7.13
N GLU A 282 5.08 -4.20 -6.78
CA GLU A 282 5.79 -5.43 -6.46
C GLU A 282 6.24 -6.14 -7.74
N ARG A 283 7.44 -6.71 -7.70
CA ARG A 283 7.98 -7.54 -8.78
C ARG A 283 8.31 -8.93 -8.24
N PRO A 284 8.25 -9.97 -9.09
CA PRO A 284 8.51 -11.34 -8.64
C PRO A 284 9.88 -11.54 -7.96
N TRP A 285 10.89 -10.80 -8.42
CA TRP A 285 12.29 -10.83 -7.97
C TRP A 285 12.55 -9.99 -6.71
N HIS A 286 11.59 -9.18 -6.24
CA HIS A 286 11.79 -8.41 -5.02
C HIS A 286 12.00 -9.34 -3.81
N PRO A 287 12.80 -8.93 -2.81
CA PRO A 287 12.96 -9.70 -1.59
C PRO A 287 11.60 -9.98 -0.94
N ARG A 288 11.37 -11.24 -0.56
CA ARG A 288 10.13 -11.67 0.09
C ARG A 288 10.41 -12.03 1.55
N PRO A 289 9.46 -11.78 2.46
CA PRO A 289 9.60 -12.29 3.81
C PRO A 289 9.69 -13.82 3.77
N PRO A 290 10.48 -14.44 4.66
CA PRO A 290 10.42 -15.87 4.85
C PRO A 290 8.97 -16.28 5.16
N ALA A 291 8.59 -17.50 4.77
CA ALA A 291 7.28 -18.03 5.11
C ALA A 291 7.06 -17.85 6.63
N PRO A 292 5.89 -17.35 7.06
CA PRO A 292 5.60 -17.25 8.48
C PRO A 292 5.77 -18.64 9.11
N PRO A 293 6.34 -18.73 10.32
CA PRO A 293 6.42 -20.01 11.02
C PRO A 293 5.02 -20.66 11.06
N GLU A 294 4.97 -21.99 10.92
CA GLU A 294 3.72 -22.76 11.07
C GLU A 294 2.98 -22.25 12.31
N ALA A 295 1.65 -22.14 12.22
CA ALA A 295 0.81 -21.47 13.20
C ALA A 295 1.13 -21.93 14.64
N GLY A 296 2.06 -21.23 15.28
CA GLY A 296 2.34 -21.37 16.70
C GLY A 296 1.09 -20.98 17.47
N ALA A 297 1.00 -21.45 18.71
CA ALA A 297 -0.07 -21.08 19.62
C ALA A 297 -0.36 -19.57 19.52
N ARG A 298 -1.64 -19.21 19.37
CA ARG A 298 -2.07 -17.79 19.45
C ARG A 298 -1.39 -17.17 20.67
N PRO A 299 -0.86 -15.94 20.56
CA PRO A 299 -0.35 -15.26 21.75
C PRO A 299 -1.43 -15.32 22.83
N ALA A 300 -1.03 -15.52 24.09
CA ALA A 300 -1.98 -15.65 25.20
C ALA A 300 -2.97 -14.46 25.30
N PHE A 301 -2.62 -13.30 24.72
CA PHE A 301 -3.42 -12.08 24.68
C PHE A 301 -3.52 -11.52 23.25
N SER A 302 -4.62 -11.85 22.55
CA SER A 302 -4.92 -11.31 21.22
C SER A 302 -6.34 -10.77 21.13
N VAL A 303 -6.55 -9.68 20.40
CA VAL A 303 -7.88 -9.12 20.08
C VAL A 303 -8.02 -8.91 18.58
N ASP A 304 -9.16 -9.31 18.02
CA ASP A 304 -9.50 -9.03 16.62
C ASP A 304 -10.27 -7.71 16.50
N VAL A 305 -9.93 -6.88 15.51
CA VAL A 305 -10.58 -5.58 15.26
C VAL A 305 -10.98 -5.45 13.78
N SER A 306 -12.20 -4.97 13.53
CA SER A 306 -12.76 -4.79 12.18
C SER A 306 -13.22 -3.36 11.89
N THR A 307 -13.07 -2.44 12.85
CA THR A 307 -13.44 -1.03 12.70
C THR A 307 -12.39 -0.10 13.32
N VAL A 308 -12.33 1.15 12.86
CA VAL A 308 -11.45 2.18 13.42
C VAL A 308 -11.69 2.40 14.93
N GLU A 309 -12.95 2.39 15.38
CA GLU A 309 -13.25 2.57 16.81
C GLU A 309 -12.76 1.39 17.65
N SER A 310 -12.94 0.15 17.16
CA SER A 310 -12.40 -1.04 17.85
C SER A 310 -10.87 -1.06 17.91
N LEU A 311 -10.19 -0.64 16.84
CA LEU A 311 -8.73 -0.49 16.81
C LEU A 311 -8.26 0.55 17.83
N ARG A 312 -8.90 1.72 17.86
CA ARG A 312 -8.57 2.79 18.81
C ARG A 312 -8.78 2.36 20.25
N ARG A 313 -9.88 1.66 20.54
CA ARG A 313 -10.16 1.11 21.87
C ARG A 313 -9.09 0.11 22.28
N ALA A 314 -8.76 -0.85 21.41
CA ALA A 314 -7.73 -1.85 21.67
C ALA A 314 -6.37 -1.22 21.97
N LEU A 315 -6.00 -0.13 21.27
CA LEU A 315 -4.76 0.61 21.52
C LEU A 315 -4.77 1.39 22.84
N ARG A 316 -5.89 2.06 23.17
CA ARG A 316 -6.05 2.79 24.44
C ARG A 316 -5.95 1.86 25.65
N ASP A 317 -6.56 0.67 25.54
CA ASP A 317 -6.67 -0.28 26.64
C ASP A 317 -5.54 -1.32 26.64
N ALA A 318 -4.58 -1.19 25.71
CA ALA A 318 -3.53 -2.16 25.48
C ALA A 318 -2.71 -2.43 26.75
N LYS A 319 -2.57 -3.72 27.07
CA LYS A 319 -1.61 -4.21 28.08
C LYS A 319 -0.33 -4.66 27.38
N PRO A 320 0.80 -4.70 28.12
CA PRO A 320 2.05 -5.16 27.55
C PRO A 320 1.91 -6.53 26.85
N GLY A 321 2.43 -6.65 25.64
CA GLY A 321 2.39 -7.87 24.84
C GLY A 321 1.09 -8.12 24.08
N LEU A 322 0.10 -7.21 24.11
CA LEU A 322 -1.16 -7.41 23.38
C LEU A 322 -0.93 -7.48 21.87
N GLN A 323 -1.47 -8.53 21.24
CA GLN A 323 -1.60 -8.58 19.79
C GLN A 323 -2.97 -8.05 19.35
N ILE A 324 -2.96 -7.02 18.51
CA ILE A 324 -4.15 -6.47 17.84
C ILE A 324 -4.13 -6.97 16.39
N ARG A 325 -5.06 -7.88 16.07
CA ARG A 325 -5.22 -8.44 14.74
C ARG A 325 -6.29 -7.68 13.98
N ILE A 326 -5.88 -6.94 12.95
CA ILE A 326 -6.76 -6.10 12.14
C ILE A 326 -7.30 -6.94 10.97
N GLN A 327 -8.61 -7.05 10.87
CA GLN A 327 -9.27 -7.75 9.77
C GLN A 327 -9.08 -7.01 8.44
N PRO A 328 -9.14 -7.69 7.29
CA PRO A 328 -9.06 -7.03 5.99
C PRO A 328 -10.10 -5.91 5.84
N GLY A 329 -9.68 -4.78 5.29
CA GLY A 329 -10.51 -3.61 5.10
C GLY A 329 -9.71 -2.31 4.99
N LEU A 330 -10.42 -1.26 4.61
CA LEU A 330 -9.91 0.10 4.53
C LEU A 330 -10.34 0.90 5.77
N TYR A 331 -9.36 1.32 6.57
CA TYR A 331 -9.52 2.02 7.84
C TYR A 331 -9.11 3.48 7.67
N ARG A 332 -10.08 4.34 7.33
CA ARG A 332 -9.87 5.79 7.24
C ARG A 332 -9.74 6.40 8.62
N LEU A 333 -8.57 6.95 8.93
CA LEU A 333 -8.27 7.60 10.19
C LEU A 333 -8.45 9.11 10.06
N ASP A 334 -9.27 9.68 10.93
CA ASP A 334 -9.45 11.15 11.08
C ASP A 334 -8.49 11.77 12.11
N ARG A 335 -7.67 10.95 12.78
CA ARG A 335 -6.59 11.35 13.68
C ARG A 335 -5.56 10.22 13.81
N PRO A 336 -4.29 10.54 14.13
CA PRO A 336 -3.25 9.53 14.32
C PRO A 336 -3.64 8.51 15.40
N ILE A 337 -3.15 7.28 15.26
CA ILE A 337 -3.18 6.28 16.32
C ILE A 337 -1.84 6.29 17.07
N GLU A 338 -1.88 5.99 18.37
CA GLU A 338 -0.70 6.02 19.22
C GLU A 338 -0.57 4.68 19.98
N ILE A 339 0.65 4.14 19.99
CA ILE A 339 1.03 2.94 20.72
C ILE A 339 1.91 3.38 21.91
N ARG A 340 1.46 3.05 23.13
CA ARG A 340 2.12 3.43 24.39
C ARG A 340 2.48 2.25 25.30
N ALA A 341 2.00 1.04 24.99
CA ALA A 341 2.26 -0.14 25.79
C ALA A 341 3.38 -0.98 25.17
N ASP A 342 4.22 -1.57 26.02
CA ASP A 342 5.34 -2.41 25.60
C ASP A 342 4.87 -3.68 24.87
N GLY A 343 5.65 -4.17 23.92
CA GLY A 343 5.38 -5.46 23.28
C GLY A 343 4.10 -5.53 22.44
N VAL A 344 3.41 -4.40 22.21
CA VAL A 344 2.17 -4.40 21.43
C VAL A 344 2.48 -4.74 19.97
N THR A 345 1.73 -5.70 19.43
CA THR A 345 1.81 -6.09 18.01
C THR A 345 0.56 -5.62 17.29
N LEU A 346 0.71 -4.73 16.30
CA LEU A 346 -0.33 -4.35 15.37
C LEU A 346 -0.16 -5.15 14.07
N ARG A 347 -1.05 -6.11 13.80
CA ARG A 347 -0.87 -7.07 12.70
C ARG A 347 -2.10 -7.18 11.82
N GLY A 348 -1.91 -7.08 10.50
CA GLY A 348 -2.96 -7.42 9.54
C GLY A 348 -3.26 -8.92 9.52
N ALA A 349 -4.54 -9.27 9.45
CA ALA A 349 -5.01 -10.66 9.42
C ALA A 349 -4.84 -11.36 8.06
N GLY A 350 -4.55 -10.59 7.00
CA GLY A 350 -4.35 -11.06 5.63
C GLY A 350 -2.99 -10.65 5.04
N THR A 351 -2.91 -10.57 3.71
CA THR A 351 -1.74 -10.04 3.01
C THR A 351 -1.60 -8.54 3.23
N ARG A 352 -0.38 -8.01 3.06
CA ARG A 352 -0.05 -6.61 3.39
C ARG A 352 -0.90 -5.55 2.67
N GLY A 353 -1.48 -5.88 1.50
CA GLY A 353 -2.38 -5.00 0.75
C GLY A 353 -3.86 -5.09 1.12
N GLN A 354 -4.25 -6.05 1.98
CA GLN A 354 -5.66 -6.27 2.34
C GLN A 354 -6.11 -5.51 3.60
N VAL A 355 -5.16 -5.00 4.39
CA VAL A 355 -5.43 -4.23 5.61
C VAL A 355 -4.79 -2.86 5.41
N VAL A 356 -5.61 -1.83 5.21
CA VAL A 356 -5.14 -0.49 4.85
C VAL A 356 -5.51 0.51 5.93
N LEU A 357 -4.51 1.09 6.58
CA LEU A 357 -4.67 2.26 7.44
C LEU A 357 -4.42 3.50 6.58
N ASP A 358 -5.42 4.36 6.43
CA ASP A 358 -5.41 5.47 5.47
C ASP A 358 -5.59 6.80 6.20
N GLY A 359 -4.63 7.73 6.04
CA GLY A 359 -4.67 9.08 6.61
C GLY A 359 -5.42 10.11 5.78
N GLY A 360 -5.99 9.72 4.64
CA GLY A 360 -6.80 10.54 3.75
C GLY A 360 -6.06 11.70 3.09
N GLY A 361 -4.72 11.76 3.19
CA GLY A 361 -3.92 12.90 2.74
C GLY A 361 -4.10 14.15 3.61
N THR A 362 -4.77 14.05 4.75
CA THR A 362 -5.05 15.18 5.65
C THR A 362 -4.26 15.11 6.94
N LEU A 363 -3.91 13.90 7.38
CA LEU A 363 -3.12 13.72 8.59
C LEU A 363 -1.64 14.03 8.38
N GLY A 364 -1.05 14.72 9.35
CA GLY A 364 0.40 14.90 9.43
C GLY A 364 1.12 13.58 9.71
N GLU A 365 0.69 12.83 10.73
CA GLU A 365 1.26 11.53 11.10
C GLU A 365 0.17 10.46 11.11
N LEU A 366 0.48 9.18 10.82
CA LEU A 366 -0.53 8.11 10.93
C LEU A 366 -0.38 7.26 12.19
N ILE A 367 0.81 6.69 12.42
CA ILE A 367 1.11 5.85 13.58
C ILE A 367 2.21 6.49 14.39
N GLN A 368 1.97 6.69 15.69
CA GLN A 368 2.95 7.19 16.64
C GLN A 368 3.30 6.10 17.65
N ILE A 369 4.60 5.92 17.92
CA ILE A 369 5.11 5.03 18.97
C ILE A 369 5.76 5.92 20.02
N THR A 370 5.26 5.85 21.25
CA THR A 370 5.64 6.76 22.33
C THR A 370 5.87 6.00 23.62
N ALA A 371 7.00 6.26 24.29
CA ALA A 371 7.31 5.82 25.65
C ALA A 371 7.11 4.30 25.87
N CYS A 372 7.48 3.48 24.90
CA CYS A 372 7.36 2.03 24.95
C CYS A 372 8.43 1.32 24.12
N THR A 373 8.59 0.01 24.35
CA THR A 373 9.57 -0.84 23.68
C THR A 373 8.97 -2.14 23.17
N GLY A 374 9.56 -2.73 22.13
CA GLY A 374 9.17 -4.05 21.63
C GLY A 374 7.90 -4.04 20.77
N VAL A 375 7.51 -2.88 20.25
CA VAL A 375 6.33 -2.76 19.36
C VAL A 375 6.61 -3.44 18.03
N ALA A 376 5.63 -4.19 17.51
CA ALA A 376 5.67 -4.76 16.17
C ALA A 376 4.52 -4.23 15.31
N ILE A 377 4.80 -3.89 14.05
CA ILE A 377 3.81 -3.49 13.03
C ILE A 377 4.02 -4.43 11.84
N GLU A 378 3.01 -5.24 11.51
CA GLU A 378 3.19 -6.37 10.61
C GLU A 378 2.06 -6.53 9.58
N SER A 379 2.41 -6.82 8.32
CA SER A 379 1.48 -7.29 7.28
C SER A 379 0.27 -6.37 7.05
N LEU A 380 0.50 -5.07 6.98
CA LEU A 380 -0.52 -4.05 6.69
C LEU A 380 0.02 -2.92 5.82
N THR A 381 -0.88 -2.09 5.29
CA THR A 381 -0.59 -0.88 4.53
C THR A 381 -0.81 0.36 5.39
N VAL A 382 0.11 1.31 5.33
CA VAL A 382 0.05 2.66 5.89
C VAL A 382 0.08 3.61 4.69
N GLN A 383 -0.98 4.39 4.47
CA GLN A 383 -1.04 5.24 3.27
C GLN A 383 -1.63 6.64 3.46
N ASN A 384 -1.33 7.49 2.48
CA ASN A 384 -1.89 8.84 2.28
C ASN A 384 -1.72 9.74 3.50
N VAL A 385 -0.48 10.16 3.75
CA VAL A 385 -0.11 10.97 4.92
C VAL A 385 0.77 12.14 4.48
N LYS A 386 0.49 13.34 5.00
CA LYS A 386 1.24 14.55 4.65
C LYS A 386 2.68 14.51 5.13
N TRP A 387 2.93 14.02 6.35
CA TRP A 387 4.27 13.99 6.94
C TRP A 387 4.80 12.56 7.07
N ASN A 388 4.58 11.87 8.20
CA ASN A 388 5.23 10.60 8.45
C ASN A 388 4.26 9.44 8.69
N GLY A 389 4.55 8.30 8.07
CA GLY A 389 3.70 7.11 8.15
C GLY A 389 3.77 6.48 9.53
N ILE A 390 4.97 6.06 9.92
CA ILE A 390 5.28 5.50 11.24
C ILE A 390 6.34 6.37 11.91
N LYS A 391 5.95 7.05 12.99
CA LYS A 391 6.82 7.94 13.76
C LYS A 391 7.17 7.33 15.11
N LEU A 392 8.47 7.19 15.34
CA LEU A 392 9.04 6.86 16.63
C LEU A 392 9.38 8.17 17.34
N ASN A 393 8.65 8.47 18.41
CA ASN A 393 8.98 9.55 19.35
C ASN A 393 10.19 9.10 20.19
N SER A 394 11.34 9.00 19.53
CA SER A 394 12.56 8.38 20.03
C SER A 394 13.10 9.06 21.29
N GLU A 395 12.86 10.36 21.44
CA GLU A 395 13.16 11.14 22.63
C GLU A 395 12.44 10.63 23.89
N THR A 396 11.44 9.77 23.75
CA THR A 396 10.69 9.16 24.86
C THR A 396 11.17 7.77 25.26
N GLY A 397 12.24 7.24 24.64
CA GLY A 397 12.81 5.92 24.96
C GLY A 397 12.17 4.78 24.17
N VAL A 398 12.03 4.96 22.86
CA VAL A 398 11.45 3.94 21.96
C VAL A 398 12.55 3.02 21.42
N HIS A 399 12.48 1.73 21.78
CA HIS A 399 13.50 0.73 21.41
C HIS A 399 12.86 -0.57 20.93
N ARG A 400 13.61 -1.38 20.16
CA ARG A 400 13.19 -2.71 19.70
C ARG A 400 11.89 -2.70 18.90
N VAL A 401 11.68 -1.66 18.09
CA VAL A 401 10.53 -1.60 17.18
C VAL A 401 10.80 -2.51 15.97
N ALA A 402 9.80 -3.30 15.58
CA ALA A 402 9.85 -4.10 14.37
C ALA A 402 8.76 -3.69 13.38
N ILE A 403 9.14 -3.39 12.14
CA ILE A 403 8.21 -3.09 11.04
C ILE A 403 8.45 -4.14 9.96
N ARG A 404 7.48 -5.04 9.73
CA ARG A 404 7.67 -6.23 8.90
C ARG A 404 6.59 -6.39 7.84
N ASN A 405 7.02 -6.65 6.62
CA ASN A 405 6.10 -6.99 5.53
C ASN A 405 4.99 -5.94 5.35
N CYS A 406 5.30 -4.66 5.50
CA CYS A 406 4.32 -3.57 5.37
C CYS A 406 4.45 -2.87 4.02
N ILE A 407 3.36 -2.21 3.59
CA ILE A 407 3.38 -1.25 2.49
C ILE A 407 3.25 0.16 3.06
N LEU A 408 4.17 1.04 2.70
CA LEU A 408 4.20 2.44 3.11
C LEU A 408 4.07 3.28 1.84
N HIS A 409 2.87 3.83 1.62
CA HIS A 409 2.42 4.34 0.33
C HIS A 409 1.95 5.80 0.40
N ASN A 410 2.43 6.67 -0.50
CA ASN A 410 2.05 8.10 -0.54
C ASN A 410 2.27 8.79 0.82
N ILE A 411 3.51 8.69 1.31
CA ILE A 411 3.97 9.36 2.52
C ILE A 411 4.88 10.51 2.11
N TRP A 412 4.44 11.74 2.37
CA TRP A 412 5.03 12.91 1.72
C TRP A 412 6.16 13.58 2.51
N GLN A 413 6.49 13.13 3.72
CA GLN A 413 7.80 13.36 4.35
C GLN A 413 8.60 12.08 4.54
N ARG A 414 8.32 11.26 5.58
CA ARG A 414 9.09 10.04 5.87
C ARG A 414 8.18 8.87 6.17
N ALA A 415 8.29 7.81 5.39
CA ALA A 415 7.57 6.58 5.66
C ALA A 415 7.85 6.02 7.06
N VAL A 416 9.11 6.06 7.51
CA VAL A 416 9.51 5.81 8.90
C VAL A 416 10.37 6.95 9.42
N LYS A 417 9.96 7.57 10.54
CA LYS A 417 10.67 8.70 11.16
C LYS A 417 11.13 8.36 12.58
N GLY A 418 12.41 8.55 12.86
CA GLY A 418 12.95 8.65 14.22
C GLY A 418 13.35 10.10 14.50
N VAL A 419 12.77 10.71 15.54
CA VAL A 419 13.03 12.13 15.85
C VAL A 419 14.33 12.34 16.64
N LYS A 420 14.80 13.60 16.71
CA LYS A 420 16.06 13.97 17.38
C LYS A 420 15.95 13.69 18.89
N VAL A 421 16.94 13.02 19.47
CA VAL A 421 17.04 12.83 20.93
C VAL A 421 17.85 13.97 21.56
N PRO A 422 17.31 14.69 22.56
CA PRO A 422 18.01 15.75 23.27
C PRO A 422 19.31 15.26 23.92
N GLY A 423 20.34 16.11 23.98
CA GLY A 423 21.71 15.75 24.42
C GLY A 423 21.77 14.95 25.71
N GLY A 424 21.15 15.45 26.79
CA GLY A 424 21.13 14.78 28.10
C GLY A 424 20.32 13.47 28.16
N LEU A 425 19.59 13.13 27.10
CA LEU A 425 18.77 11.91 27.02
C LEU A 425 19.36 10.87 26.07
N ARG A 426 20.38 11.19 25.26
CA ARG A 426 20.87 10.31 24.17
C ARG A 426 21.35 8.95 24.63
N GLU A 427 22.03 8.88 25.77
CA GLU A 427 22.55 7.61 26.26
C GLU A 427 21.43 6.59 26.49
N ARG A 428 20.34 7.04 27.12
CA ARG A 428 19.18 6.24 27.49
C ARG A 428 18.18 6.08 26.34
N ASN A 429 17.89 7.15 25.60
CA ASN A 429 16.73 7.22 24.72
C ASN A 429 17.08 7.06 23.23
N ALA A 430 18.36 6.98 22.85
CA ALA A 430 18.73 6.68 21.46
C ALA A 430 18.05 5.39 20.99
N PRO A 431 17.26 5.44 19.90
CA PRO A 431 16.43 4.31 19.50
C PRO A 431 17.33 3.16 19.08
N SER A 432 17.16 2.01 19.72
CA SER A 432 18.12 0.91 19.63
C SER A 432 17.44 -0.39 19.24
N ASP A 433 18.16 -1.24 18.50
CA ASP A 433 17.78 -2.62 18.19
C ASP A 433 16.45 -2.73 17.41
N CYS A 434 16.15 -1.73 16.57
CA CYS A 434 14.95 -1.74 15.72
C CYS A 434 15.21 -2.48 14.40
N VAL A 435 14.16 -3.07 13.84
CA VAL A 435 14.20 -3.81 12.58
C VAL A 435 13.14 -3.28 11.62
N VAL A 436 13.52 -3.04 10.38
CA VAL A 436 12.60 -2.79 9.26
C VAL A 436 12.90 -3.80 8.18
N GLU A 437 11.95 -4.69 7.88
CA GLU A 437 12.22 -5.80 6.97
C GLU A 437 11.10 -6.15 6.01
N TYR A 438 11.48 -6.46 4.77
CA TYR A 438 10.57 -6.90 3.71
C TYR A 438 9.42 -5.93 3.44
N CYS A 439 9.64 -4.64 3.68
CA CYS A 439 8.66 -3.59 3.47
C CYS A 439 8.78 -2.99 2.06
N LEU A 440 7.66 -2.56 1.51
CA LEU A 440 7.58 -1.82 0.25
C LEU A 440 7.27 -0.36 0.53
N PHE A 441 8.10 0.53 0.01
CA PHE A 441 7.98 1.98 0.14
C PHE A 441 7.80 2.58 -1.25
N TYR A 442 6.70 3.27 -1.49
CA TYR A 442 6.53 3.96 -2.78
C TYR A 442 5.60 5.16 -2.72
N ASN A 443 5.86 6.10 -3.62
CA ASN A 443 4.96 7.20 -3.91
C ASN A 443 4.53 7.13 -5.37
N ASP A 444 3.28 7.48 -5.60
CA ASP A 444 2.64 7.40 -6.92
C ASP A 444 3.27 8.33 -7.96
N ARG A 445 3.84 9.41 -7.47
CA ARG A 445 4.41 10.51 -8.25
C ARG A 445 5.43 11.26 -7.42
N PRO A 446 6.24 12.13 -8.06
CA PRO A 446 7.01 13.12 -7.33
C PRO A 446 6.14 13.99 -6.44
N LYS A 447 6.70 14.44 -5.32
CA LYS A 447 6.06 15.34 -4.36
C LYS A 447 5.70 16.68 -5.02
N ARG A 448 4.56 17.23 -4.61
CA ARG A 448 4.05 18.57 -4.92
C ARG A 448 3.91 19.37 -3.64
N PHE A 449 3.76 20.69 -3.76
CA PHE A 449 3.56 21.56 -2.60
C PHE A 449 2.25 21.26 -1.85
N GLU A 450 1.19 20.82 -2.56
CA GLU A 450 -0.09 20.49 -1.94
C GLU A 450 -0.03 19.28 -0.98
N ASP A 451 1.01 18.45 -1.09
CA ASP A 451 1.14 17.22 -0.32
C ASP A 451 1.60 17.47 1.13
N ASP A 452 2.21 18.61 1.39
CA ASP A 452 2.81 18.99 2.67
C ASP A 452 2.95 20.51 2.75
N GLU A 453 2.09 21.15 3.53
CA GLU A 453 2.07 22.59 3.70
C GLU A 453 3.37 23.18 4.28
N THR A 454 4.22 22.36 4.88
CA THR A 454 5.49 22.81 5.50
C THR A 454 6.65 22.85 4.50
N ASP A 455 6.49 22.21 3.34
CA ASP A 455 7.47 22.14 2.28
C ASP A 455 7.10 23.12 1.17
N THR A 456 7.79 24.25 1.13
CA THR A 456 7.51 25.37 0.23
C THR A 456 8.75 25.71 -0.59
N ALA A 457 8.60 26.59 -1.59
CA ALA A 457 9.74 27.12 -2.34
C ALA A 457 10.83 27.74 -1.45
N ALA A 458 10.47 28.27 -0.27
CA ALA A 458 11.39 28.90 0.67
C ALA A 458 12.06 27.92 1.66
N THR A 459 11.55 26.69 1.80
CA THR A 459 12.10 25.69 2.72
C THR A 459 12.89 24.62 1.97
N PHE A 460 12.25 23.53 1.56
CA PHE A 460 12.90 22.43 0.85
C PHE A 460 12.48 22.32 -0.61
N ASN A 461 11.71 23.30 -1.10
CA ASN A 461 11.32 23.43 -2.49
C ASN A 461 10.52 22.25 -3.06
N GLY A 462 9.78 21.53 -2.21
CA GLY A 462 9.04 20.33 -2.55
C GLY A 462 9.89 19.05 -2.51
N ASN A 463 11.07 19.09 -1.90
CA ASN A 463 12.00 17.95 -1.82
C ASN A 463 12.15 17.37 -0.41
N TYR A 464 11.32 17.77 0.55
CA TYR A 464 11.33 17.20 1.90
C TYR A 464 10.61 15.86 1.97
N VAL A 465 11.04 14.89 1.17
CA VAL A 465 10.47 13.54 1.06
C VAL A 465 11.57 12.49 1.08
N GLY A 466 11.33 11.34 1.70
CA GLY A 466 12.29 10.23 1.83
C GLY A 466 11.62 8.97 2.38
N GLY A 467 12.33 7.84 2.39
CA GLY A 467 11.79 6.58 2.91
C GLY A 467 11.94 6.50 4.43
N ILE A 468 13.13 6.12 4.90
CA ILE A 468 13.48 6.02 6.32
C ILE A 468 14.39 7.20 6.68
N ASP A 469 14.08 7.93 7.75
CA ASP A 469 14.93 9.01 8.28
C ASP A 469 14.95 8.93 9.81
N VAL A 470 16.09 8.54 10.35
CA VAL A 470 16.24 8.26 11.78
C VAL A 470 17.52 8.89 12.32
N MET A 471 17.37 9.51 13.49
CA MET A 471 18.46 10.17 14.22
C MET A 471 18.91 9.34 15.42
N PHE A 472 20.23 9.25 15.64
CA PHE A 472 20.86 8.46 16.71
C PHE A 472 20.47 6.97 16.76
N PRO A 473 20.17 6.28 15.63
CA PRO A 473 19.85 4.86 15.69
C PRO A 473 21.06 4.05 16.16
N ARG A 474 20.84 3.01 16.98
CA ARG A 474 21.88 2.07 17.39
C ARG A 474 21.49 0.65 17.03
N ARG A 475 22.35 -0.07 16.30
CA ARG A 475 22.12 -1.48 15.92
C ARG A 475 20.78 -1.70 15.20
N TRP A 476 20.39 -0.76 14.35
CA TRP A 476 19.21 -0.94 13.49
C TRP A 476 19.54 -1.89 12.35
N VAL A 477 18.57 -2.71 11.97
CA VAL A 477 18.66 -3.56 10.78
C VAL A 477 17.55 -3.18 9.81
N ILE A 478 17.92 -2.76 8.61
CA ILE A 478 17.02 -2.47 7.50
C ILE A 478 17.32 -3.50 6.42
N ARG A 479 16.41 -4.44 6.17
CA ARG A 479 16.70 -5.57 5.27
C ARG A 479 15.60 -5.96 4.32
N GLY A 480 15.95 -6.39 3.11
CA GLY A 480 14.94 -6.89 2.16
C GLY A 480 13.89 -5.85 1.77
N CYS A 481 14.13 -4.56 2.01
CA CYS A 481 13.15 -3.51 1.76
C CYS A 481 13.27 -3.01 0.32
N VAL A 482 12.14 -2.65 -0.27
CA VAL A 482 12.07 -2.08 -1.62
C VAL A 482 11.61 -0.64 -1.52
N PHE A 483 12.39 0.28 -2.09
CA PHE A 483 12.08 1.70 -2.18
C PHE A 483 11.95 2.06 -3.65
N THR A 484 10.78 2.54 -4.07
CA THR A 484 10.53 2.89 -5.45
C THR A 484 9.78 4.21 -5.63
N GLY A 485 10.26 5.07 -6.51
CA GLY A 485 9.54 6.30 -6.88
C GLY A 485 9.50 7.40 -5.81
N ILE A 486 10.37 7.34 -4.79
CA ILE A 486 10.43 8.37 -3.73
C ILE A 486 11.19 9.59 -4.25
N ARG A 487 10.44 10.56 -4.79
CA ARG A 487 10.99 11.71 -5.50
C ARG A 487 10.42 13.03 -5.01
N GLY A 488 11.29 14.00 -4.82
CA GLY A 488 10.97 15.40 -4.63
C GLY A 488 10.60 16.09 -5.94
N ARG A 489 10.12 17.32 -5.83
CA ARG A 489 9.64 18.12 -6.96
C ARG A 489 10.71 18.42 -8.02
N THR A 490 11.97 18.58 -7.60
CA THR A 490 13.10 18.93 -8.49
C THR A 490 14.10 17.81 -8.66
N GLY A 491 13.82 16.63 -8.11
CA GLY A 491 14.76 15.50 -8.12
C GLY A 491 15.79 15.55 -6.98
N GLU A 492 15.60 16.41 -5.97
CA GLU A 492 16.55 16.62 -4.86
C GLU A 492 16.04 16.07 -3.52
N GLY A 493 15.19 15.04 -3.58
CA GLY A 493 14.63 14.34 -2.42
C GLY A 493 15.67 13.77 -1.46
N ARG A 494 15.23 13.42 -0.25
CA ARG A 494 16.07 12.76 0.77
C ARG A 494 16.25 11.28 0.44
N GLY A 495 17.21 10.65 1.14
CA GLY A 495 17.51 9.24 0.96
C GLY A 495 16.29 8.32 1.12
N ALA A 496 16.21 7.30 0.28
CA ALA A 496 15.36 6.14 0.49
C ALA A 496 15.62 5.52 1.87
N VAL A 497 16.90 5.44 2.26
CA VAL A 497 17.33 5.18 3.63
C VAL A 497 18.26 6.31 4.07
N PHE A 498 17.97 6.96 5.20
CA PHE A 498 18.76 8.06 5.72
C PHE A 498 19.05 7.88 7.21
N LEU A 499 20.29 7.49 7.50
CA LEU A 499 20.81 7.29 8.86
C LEU A 499 21.76 8.46 9.18
N TRP A 500 21.47 9.22 10.22
CA TRP A 500 22.25 10.41 10.56
C TRP A 500 22.20 10.73 12.05
N HIS A 501 22.98 11.73 12.45
CA HIS A 501 23.20 12.10 13.85
C HIS A 501 23.72 10.93 14.70
N GLU A 502 25.01 10.61 14.58
CA GLU A 502 25.64 9.50 15.31
C GLU A 502 24.84 8.19 15.25
N ALA A 503 24.41 7.79 14.06
CA ALA A 503 23.96 6.42 13.81
C ALA A 503 25.12 5.46 14.12
N ARG A 504 24.88 4.39 14.89
CA ARG A 504 25.92 3.44 15.33
C ARG A 504 25.55 2.01 14.99
N ASP A 505 26.48 1.30 14.38
CA ASP A 505 26.40 -0.16 14.15
C ASP A 505 25.13 -0.59 13.41
N CYS A 506 24.59 0.28 12.56
CA CYS A 506 23.37 -0.01 11.79
C CYS A 506 23.71 -0.74 10.49
N ARG A 507 22.84 -1.64 10.04
CA ARG A 507 23.02 -2.42 8.82
C ARG A 507 21.86 -2.21 7.85
N VAL A 508 22.19 -1.89 6.60
CA VAL A 508 21.26 -1.88 5.47
C VAL A 508 21.67 -3.01 4.54
N GLU A 509 20.85 -4.06 4.44
CA GLU A 509 21.21 -5.27 3.69
C GLU A 509 20.12 -5.72 2.71
N ARG A 510 20.50 -6.24 1.54
CA ARG A 510 19.53 -6.84 0.59
C ARG A 510 18.37 -5.92 0.22
N CYS A 511 18.61 -4.60 0.22
CA CYS A 511 17.59 -3.61 -0.12
C CYS A 511 17.65 -3.25 -1.60
N VAL A 512 16.49 -2.89 -2.14
CA VAL A 512 16.31 -2.46 -3.53
C VAL A 512 15.90 -1.00 -3.53
N VAL A 513 16.62 -0.16 -4.26
CA VAL A 513 16.27 1.25 -4.48
C VAL A 513 16.20 1.53 -5.96
N VAL A 514 15.03 2.01 -6.41
CA VAL A 514 14.72 2.22 -7.83
C VAL A 514 13.97 3.54 -7.98
N ASP A 515 14.41 4.43 -8.88
CA ASP A 515 13.68 5.68 -9.17
C ASP A 515 13.43 6.56 -7.92
N CYS A 516 14.37 6.58 -6.99
CA CYS A 516 14.38 7.47 -5.82
C CYS A 516 15.45 8.53 -6.04
N ASP A 517 15.20 9.79 -5.68
CA ASP A 517 16.17 10.87 -5.95
C ASP A 517 17.55 10.57 -5.35
N SER A 518 17.57 10.09 -4.11
CA SER A 518 18.78 9.61 -3.43
C SER A 518 18.55 8.24 -2.80
N GLY A 519 19.56 7.37 -2.88
CA GLY A 519 19.48 6.00 -2.39
C GLY A 519 19.74 5.87 -0.90
N ILE A 520 20.88 5.27 -0.54
CA ILE A 520 21.24 4.97 0.85
C ILE A 520 22.22 6.02 1.37
N CYS A 521 21.82 6.79 2.37
CA CYS A 521 22.59 7.90 2.91
C CYS A 521 23.02 7.65 4.36
N LEU A 522 24.33 7.52 4.55
CA LEU A 522 25.02 7.58 5.84
C LEU A 522 25.46 9.04 6.08
N GLY A 523 24.53 9.85 6.57
CA GLY A 523 24.73 11.29 6.76
C GLY A 523 24.38 12.15 5.55
N ASN A 524 24.63 13.45 5.67
CA ASN A 524 24.52 14.44 4.61
C ASN A 524 25.56 15.55 4.82
N SER A 525 25.58 16.58 3.96
CA SER A 525 26.52 17.70 4.11
C SER A 525 26.21 18.63 5.30
N PHE A 526 25.01 18.56 5.88
CA PHE A 526 24.62 19.40 7.00
C PHE A 526 24.87 18.67 8.32
N ARG A 527 25.96 19.03 8.99
CA ARG A 527 26.29 18.54 10.34
C ARG A 527 25.99 19.61 11.40
N PRO A 528 25.04 19.39 12.33
CA PRO A 528 24.80 20.36 13.39
C PRO A 528 25.95 20.36 14.42
N PRO A 529 26.15 21.46 15.16
CA PRO A 529 27.30 21.60 16.07
C PRO A 529 27.39 20.57 17.19
N ASP A 530 26.26 19.99 17.59
CA ASP A 530 26.12 19.02 18.68
C ASP A 530 26.28 17.55 18.23
N VAL A 531 26.74 17.33 17.00
CA VAL A 531 26.96 16.02 16.37
C VAL A 531 28.35 16.01 15.74
N LYS A 532 29.19 15.04 16.12
CA LYS A 532 30.56 14.91 15.59
C LYS A 532 30.60 14.16 14.25
N GLU A 533 29.96 13.00 14.20
CA GLU A 533 29.82 12.15 13.03
C GLU A 533 28.33 11.84 12.78
N HIS A 534 27.96 11.62 11.53
CA HIS A 534 26.61 11.18 11.18
C HIS A 534 26.42 9.67 11.34
N ALA A 535 27.42 8.87 10.96
CA ALA A 535 27.35 7.41 11.02
C ALA A 535 28.70 6.81 11.46
N ILE A 536 28.65 5.82 12.32
CA ILE A 536 29.79 5.15 12.95
C ILE A 536 29.57 3.64 12.84
N GLY A 537 30.51 2.90 12.27
CA GLY A 537 30.41 1.43 12.18
C GLY A 537 29.20 0.93 11.37
N CYS A 538 28.58 1.77 10.54
CA CYS A 538 27.39 1.39 9.78
C CYS A 538 27.78 0.64 8.50
N VAL A 539 26.97 -0.34 8.12
CA VAL A 539 27.23 -1.24 6.99
C VAL A 539 26.11 -1.17 5.96
N VAL A 540 26.48 -1.02 4.69
CA VAL A 540 25.60 -1.21 3.52
C VAL A 540 26.08 -2.43 2.75
N GLU A 541 25.23 -3.44 2.56
CA GLU A 541 25.64 -4.73 2.02
C GLU A 541 24.61 -5.37 1.09
N ASN A 542 25.06 -5.98 -0.02
CA ASN A 542 24.18 -6.73 -0.94
C ASN A 542 22.97 -5.90 -1.38
N CYS A 543 23.12 -4.59 -1.61
CA CYS A 543 22.01 -3.75 -2.06
C CYS A 543 22.05 -3.54 -3.58
N PHE A 544 20.87 -3.43 -4.19
CA PHE A 544 20.69 -2.95 -5.55
C PHE A 544 20.19 -1.51 -5.53
N VAL A 545 20.90 -0.62 -6.23
CA VAL A 545 20.53 0.79 -6.36
C VAL A 545 20.59 1.20 -7.82
N THR A 546 19.51 1.74 -8.37
CA THR A 546 19.49 2.25 -9.74
C THR A 546 18.61 3.48 -9.88
N ARG A 547 18.98 4.36 -10.81
CA ARG A 547 18.27 5.63 -11.09
C ARG A 547 18.09 6.45 -9.82
N ALA A 548 19.22 6.75 -9.18
CA ALA A 548 19.31 7.52 -7.95
C ALA A 548 20.22 8.74 -8.18
N PRO A 549 19.75 9.72 -8.99
CA PRO A 549 20.60 10.69 -9.66
C PRO A 549 21.32 11.66 -8.70
N GLU A 550 20.78 11.92 -7.50
CA GLU A 550 21.48 12.76 -6.52
C GLU A 550 22.68 12.05 -5.94
N ASN A 551 22.46 10.85 -5.39
CA ASN A 551 23.49 9.96 -4.86
C ASN A 551 22.93 8.53 -4.78
N GLY A 552 23.64 7.54 -5.33
CA GLY A 552 23.30 6.13 -5.15
C GLY A 552 23.52 5.69 -3.71
N ILE A 553 24.77 5.75 -3.25
CA ILE A 553 25.15 5.55 -1.84
C ILE A 553 26.00 6.74 -1.38
N LEU A 554 25.59 7.42 -0.30
CA LEU A 554 26.27 8.58 0.26
C LEU A 554 26.90 8.24 1.61
N ALA A 555 28.16 8.64 1.79
CA ALA A 555 28.84 8.74 3.06
C ALA A 555 29.31 10.19 3.29
N ALA A 556 28.83 10.80 4.38
CA ALA A 556 29.23 12.14 4.78
C ALA A 556 29.41 12.23 6.30
N TRP A 557 30.56 12.73 6.75
CA TRP A 557 30.91 12.80 8.19
C TRP A 557 30.81 11.43 8.87
N THR A 558 31.36 10.38 8.26
CA THR A 558 31.28 9.00 8.79
C THR A 558 32.56 8.56 9.47
N ARG A 559 32.50 7.45 10.22
CA ARG A 559 33.69 6.78 10.76
C ARG A 559 33.51 5.27 10.74
N ASP A 560 34.54 4.55 10.30
CA ASP A 560 34.59 3.08 10.29
C ASP A 560 33.37 2.42 9.60
N CYS A 561 32.76 3.11 8.63
CA CYS A 561 31.61 2.61 7.89
C CYS A 561 32.06 1.75 6.70
N VAL A 562 31.21 0.81 6.28
CA VAL A 562 31.53 -0.13 5.20
C VAL A 562 30.40 -0.18 4.19
N VAL A 563 30.73 -0.01 2.91
CA VAL A 563 29.86 -0.33 1.78
C VAL A 563 30.47 -1.53 1.08
N ARG A 564 29.78 -2.67 1.06
CA ARG A 564 30.35 -3.90 0.49
C ARG A 564 29.37 -4.68 -0.36
N HIS A 565 29.88 -5.40 -1.35
CA HIS A 565 29.09 -6.28 -2.21
C HIS A 565 27.77 -5.62 -2.65
N SER A 566 27.80 -4.35 -3.07
CA SER A 566 26.58 -3.65 -3.48
C SER A 566 26.69 -3.31 -4.95
N THR A 567 25.57 -3.37 -5.67
CA THR A 567 25.50 -3.02 -7.09
C THR A 567 24.77 -1.69 -7.24
N VAL A 568 25.46 -0.71 -7.82
CA VAL A 568 24.88 0.59 -8.18
C VAL A 568 24.94 0.75 -9.69
N HIS A 569 23.79 0.94 -10.33
CA HIS A 569 23.69 1.15 -11.77
C HIS A 569 23.07 2.50 -12.09
N ASP A 570 23.86 3.41 -12.62
CA ASP A 570 23.40 4.72 -13.09
C ASP A 570 24.34 5.26 -14.17
N PRO A 571 24.29 4.71 -15.40
CA PRO A 571 25.25 5.05 -16.45
C PRO A 571 25.15 6.51 -16.89
N GLU A 572 23.99 7.14 -16.70
CA GLU A 572 23.71 8.53 -17.07
C GLU A 572 23.89 9.50 -15.91
N SER A 573 24.39 9.04 -14.76
CA SER A 573 24.60 9.86 -13.56
C SER A 573 25.49 11.08 -13.85
N ARG A 574 24.87 12.23 -14.11
CA ARG A 574 25.54 13.51 -14.41
C ARG A 574 26.44 13.99 -13.28
N LEU A 575 26.04 13.71 -12.04
CA LEU A 575 26.78 14.13 -10.84
C LEU A 575 27.93 13.17 -10.51
N ARG A 576 28.01 12.01 -11.17
CA ARG A 576 29.01 10.95 -10.93
C ARG A 576 29.00 10.42 -9.49
N ARG A 577 27.81 10.30 -8.90
CA ARG A 577 27.60 9.98 -7.47
C ARG A 577 27.00 8.58 -7.28
N LEU A 578 27.50 7.58 -7.99
CA LEU A 578 27.10 6.17 -7.77
C LEU A 578 27.40 5.78 -6.32
N VAL A 579 28.63 6.03 -5.90
CA VAL A 579 29.00 6.15 -4.49
C VAL A 579 29.62 7.53 -4.32
N ARG A 580 29.19 8.29 -3.31
CA ARG A 580 29.76 9.58 -2.95
C ARG A 580 30.30 9.54 -1.52
N ALA A 581 31.60 9.76 -1.37
CA ALA A 581 32.24 10.06 -0.10
C ALA A 581 32.58 11.55 -0.07
N VAL A 582 32.03 12.30 0.89
CA VAL A 582 32.24 13.74 1.03
C VAL A 582 32.46 14.13 2.49
N HIS A 583 33.21 15.22 2.73
CA HIS A 583 33.68 15.66 4.06
C HIS A 583 34.60 14.62 4.72
N ASP A 584 34.62 14.50 6.05
CA ASP A 584 35.43 13.49 6.73
C ASP A 584 34.74 12.11 6.74
N ASN A 585 35.50 11.06 6.46
CA ASN A 585 35.04 9.67 6.47
C ASN A 585 36.17 8.70 6.91
N PRO A 586 36.90 8.94 8.03
CA PRO A 586 37.99 8.08 8.46
C PRO A 586 37.59 6.61 8.57
N GLY A 587 38.33 5.75 7.89
CA GLY A 587 38.08 4.30 7.91
C GLY A 587 36.92 3.85 7.03
N LEU A 588 36.38 4.71 6.15
CA LEU A 588 35.36 4.29 5.18
C LEU A 588 35.96 3.28 4.19
N LEU A 589 35.36 2.09 4.12
CA LEU A 589 35.73 1.05 3.18
C LEU A 589 34.60 0.81 2.18
N VAL A 590 34.89 0.96 0.89
CA VAL A 590 34.02 0.56 -0.22
C VAL A 590 34.66 -0.64 -0.91
N VAL A 591 34.09 -1.83 -0.77
CA VAL A 591 34.76 -3.08 -1.20
C VAL A 591 33.84 -4.06 -1.94
N ASN A 592 34.35 -4.72 -2.97
CA ASN A 592 33.58 -5.71 -3.77
C ASN A 592 32.29 -5.14 -4.39
N CYS A 593 32.19 -3.83 -4.62
CA CYS A 593 31.01 -3.21 -5.21
C CYS A 593 31.08 -3.21 -6.75
N LEU A 594 29.92 -3.41 -7.38
CA LEU A 594 29.74 -3.29 -8.82
C LEU A 594 29.12 -1.92 -9.14
N LEU A 595 29.92 -1.02 -9.72
CA LEU A 595 29.53 0.35 -10.03
C LEU A 595 29.37 0.50 -11.55
N SER A 596 28.16 0.26 -12.02
CA SER A 596 27.81 0.36 -13.44
C SER A 596 27.47 1.79 -13.83
N GLY A 597 28.48 2.55 -14.25
CA GLY A 597 28.37 3.93 -14.68
C GLY A 597 29.68 4.71 -14.53
N PRO A 598 29.65 6.05 -14.43
CA PRO A 598 30.85 6.84 -14.22
C PRO A 598 31.56 6.50 -12.90
N PRO A 599 32.88 6.82 -12.78
CA PRO A 599 33.62 6.59 -11.55
C PRO A 599 32.97 7.28 -10.32
N PRO A 600 33.04 6.66 -9.13
CA PRO A 600 32.47 7.22 -7.91
C PRO A 600 33.13 8.55 -7.52
N SER A 601 32.41 9.37 -6.76
CA SER A 601 32.90 10.65 -6.23
C SER A 601 33.57 10.44 -4.88
N ASN A 602 34.91 10.53 -4.82
CA ASN A 602 35.66 10.53 -3.57
C ASN A 602 36.22 11.94 -3.30
N GLU A 603 35.45 12.76 -2.61
CA GLU A 603 35.82 14.13 -2.19
C GLU A 603 36.61 14.13 -0.86
N THR A 604 36.64 13.00 -0.15
CA THR A 604 37.29 12.80 1.16
C THR A 604 38.75 12.33 1.03
N GLY A 605 39.17 11.89 -0.15
CA GLY A 605 40.54 11.45 -0.43
C GLY A 605 40.89 10.15 0.30
N PRO A 606 42.07 10.06 0.96
CA PRO A 606 42.61 8.79 1.46
C PRO A 606 41.87 8.21 2.66
N GLN A 607 41.00 8.99 3.32
CA GLN A 607 40.16 8.49 4.41
C GLN A 607 39.13 7.46 3.92
N ALA A 608 38.77 7.49 2.63
CA ALA A 608 37.89 6.53 1.98
C ALA A 608 38.67 5.60 1.04
N VAL A 609 38.64 4.30 1.32
CA VAL A 609 39.35 3.27 0.55
C VAL A 609 38.37 2.52 -0.34
N PHE A 610 38.59 2.58 -1.65
CA PHE A 610 37.86 1.78 -2.63
C PHE A 610 38.74 0.58 -3.03
N ARG A 611 38.26 -0.64 -2.79
CA ARG A 611 39.03 -1.88 -3.00
C ARG A 611 38.19 -2.90 -3.76
N THR A 612 38.79 -3.58 -4.74
CA THR A 612 38.12 -4.67 -5.49
C THR A 612 36.73 -4.27 -6.03
N CYS A 613 36.54 -3.01 -6.39
CA CYS A 613 35.30 -2.52 -7.01
C CYS A 613 35.45 -2.55 -8.53
N ALA A 614 34.43 -3.03 -9.22
CA ALA A 614 34.37 -2.97 -10.68
C ALA A 614 33.63 -1.70 -11.10
N ILE A 615 34.22 -0.92 -12.00
CA ILE A 615 33.68 0.36 -12.49
C ILE A 615 33.65 0.32 -14.01
N GLY A 616 32.52 0.70 -14.61
CA GLY A 616 32.39 0.75 -16.07
C GLY A 616 30.95 0.54 -16.53
N ASP A 617 30.76 0.22 -17.80
CA ASP A 617 29.46 -0.20 -18.31
C ASP A 617 29.27 -1.72 -18.13
N PHE A 618 28.22 -2.05 -17.37
CA PHE A 618 27.78 -3.41 -17.10
C PHE A 618 26.27 -3.58 -17.36
N GLY A 619 25.61 -2.59 -17.99
CA GLY A 619 24.15 -2.59 -18.15
C GLY A 619 23.60 -3.84 -18.84
N ALA A 620 24.35 -4.38 -19.80
CA ALA A 620 23.99 -5.59 -20.55
C ALA A 620 24.11 -6.90 -19.74
N LEU A 621 24.70 -6.87 -18.54
CA LEU A 621 24.81 -8.05 -17.66
C LEU A 621 23.55 -8.27 -16.84
N PHE A 622 22.77 -7.21 -16.59
CA PHE A 622 21.64 -7.26 -15.69
C PHE A 622 20.40 -7.89 -16.31
N ALA A 623 19.64 -8.62 -15.51
CA ALA A 623 18.41 -9.30 -15.94
C ALA A 623 17.37 -8.32 -16.54
N SER A 624 17.16 -7.15 -15.92
CA SER A 624 16.33 -6.09 -16.49
C SER A 624 16.62 -4.73 -15.85
N VAL A 625 17.46 -3.93 -16.49
CA VAL A 625 17.74 -2.55 -16.06
C VAL A 625 16.47 -1.70 -15.97
N ALA A 626 15.58 -1.81 -16.95
CA ALA A 626 14.34 -1.02 -17.00
C ALA A 626 13.45 -1.25 -15.77
N GLU A 627 13.36 -2.50 -15.30
CA GLU A 627 12.59 -2.85 -14.11
C GLU A 627 13.36 -2.64 -12.79
N GLY A 628 14.63 -2.26 -12.88
CA GLY A 628 15.55 -2.15 -11.75
C GLY A 628 16.08 -3.48 -11.22
N ASN A 629 15.90 -4.56 -11.99
CA ASN A 629 16.39 -5.90 -11.69
C ASN A 629 17.88 -5.99 -12.08
N LEU A 630 18.76 -5.77 -11.10
CA LEU A 630 20.22 -5.80 -11.26
C LEU A 630 20.86 -7.17 -10.96
N HIS A 631 20.08 -8.25 -10.94
CA HIS A 631 20.63 -9.60 -10.89
C HIS A 631 21.51 -9.87 -12.12
N LEU A 632 22.58 -10.63 -11.95
CA LEU A 632 23.50 -10.99 -13.02
C LEU A 632 22.90 -12.10 -13.88
N ALA A 633 22.49 -11.75 -15.10
CA ALA A 633 21.95 -12.71 -16.07
C ALA A 633 23.04 -13.34 -16.96
N ARG A 634 24.25 -12.78 -16.96
CA ARG A 634 25.38 -13.22 -17.80
C ARG A 634 26.71 -13.00 -17.07
N PRO A 635 27.70 -13.90 -17.24
CA PRO A 635 29.02 -13.71 -16.67
C PRO A 635 29.82 -12.61 -17.39
N ASP A 636 30.71 -11.94 -16.66
CA ASP A 636 31.71 -11.02 -17.22
C ASP A 636 33.07 -11.24 -16.52
N PRO A 637 34.17 -11.40 -17.28
CA PRO A 637 35.49 -11.71 -16.72
C PRO A 637 36.07 -10.62 -15.78
N ARG A 638 35.52 -9.40 -15.83
CA ARG A 638 35.87 -8.27 -14.97
C ARG A 638 35.29 -8.41 -13.56
N ILE A 639 34.22 -9.20 -13.37
CA ILE A 639 33.52 -9.35 -12.09
C ILE A 639 33.50 -10.77 -11.55
N ALA A 640 33.44 -11.76 -12.46
CA ALA A 640 33.25 -13.17 -12.11
C ALA A 640 34.46 -13.73 -11.34
N GLY A 641 34.23 -14.17 -10.10
CA GLY A 641 35.25 -14.70 -9.20
C GLY A 641 36.36 -13.71 -8.84
N ARG A 642 36.10 -12.41 -8.95
CA ARG A 642 37.09 -11.34 -8.73
C ARG A 642 36.98 -10.66 -7.37
N ALA A 643 35.91 -10.88 -6.62
CA ALA A 643 35.74 -10.26 -5.31
C ALA A 643 36.69 -10.87 -4.27
N GLU A 644 37.11 -10.04 -3.33
CA GLU A 644 37.84 -10.47 -2.14
C GLU A 644 36.90 -11.31 -1.26
N ARG A 645 37.37 -12.44 -0.74
CA ARG A 645 36.56 -13.22 0.20
C ARG A 645 36.47 -12.50 1.55
N ILE A 646 35.28 -12.09 1.92
CA ILE A 646 34.96 -11.48 3.23
C ILE A 646 34.17 -12.52 4.05
N PRO A 647 34.77 -13.16 5.07
CA PRO A 647 34.13 -14.24 5.83
C PRO A 647 32.76 -13.88 6.43
N GLU A 648 32.57 -12.61 6.80
CA GLU A 648 31.32 -12.09 7.38
C GLU A 648 30.19 -11.95 6.35
N VAL A 649 30.47 -12.10 5.05
CA VAL A 649 29.50 -12.01 3.93
C VAL A 649 29.44 -13.34 3.19
N GLY A 650 28.82 -14.34 3.82
CA GLY A 650 28.71 -15.69 3.25
C GLY A 650 27.59 -15.88 2.23
N ARG A 651 26.74 -14.86 2.00
CA ARG A 651 25.58 -14.94 1.11
C ARG A 651 25.44 -13.69 0.25
N ASP A 652 24.78 -13.81 -0.89
CA ASP A 652 24.51 -12.72 -1.84
C ASP A 652 23.16 -12.03 -1.58
N PHE A 653 22.62 -11.35 -2.60
CA PHE A 653 21.33 -10.66 -2.59
C PHE A 653 20.16 -11.62 -2.37
N ASP A 654 20.12 -12.75 -3.07
CA ASP A 654 19.07 -13.76 -2.95
C ASP A 654 19.24 -14.66 -1.73
N GLY A 655 20.39 -14.56 -1.06
CA GLY A 655 20.75 -15.42 0.05
C GLY A 655 21.42 -16.70 -0.40
N ALA A 656 21.82 -16.84 -1.66
CA ALA A 656 22.63 -17.94 -2.15
C ALA A 656 24.05 -17.86 -1.53
N PRO A 657 24.70 -19.00 -1.26
CA PRO A 657 26.02 -19.03 -0.65
C PRO A 657 27.09 -18.46 -1.60
N ARG A 658 27.98 -17.62 -1.08
CA ARG A 658 29.14 -17.15 -1.84
C ARG A 658 30.27 -18.19 -1.80
N GLY A 659 30.87 -18.45 -2.96
CA GLY A 659 31.95 -19.40 -3.12
C GLY A 659 33.31 -18.91 -2.58
N ILE A 660 34.37 -19.70 -2.84
CA ILE A 660 35.77 -19.32 -2.49
C ILE A 660 36.29 -18.14 -3.32
N ARG A 661 35.69 -17.92 -4.49
CA ARG A 661 35.97 -16.82 -5.43
C ARG A 661 34.63 -16.14 -5.70
N PRO A 662 34.17 -15.24 -4.82
CA PRO A 662 32.89 -14.57 -4.99
C PRO A 662 32.92 -13.59 -6.17
N ASP A 663 31.73 -13.25 -6.66
CA ASP A 663 31.55 -12.25 -7.69
C ASP A 663 31.53 -10.82 -7.10
N ILE A 664 31.99 -9.85 -7.89
CA ILE A 664 31.88 -8.43 -7.54
C ILE A 664 30.43 -7.98 -7.70
N GLY A 665 29.89 -7.34 -6.67
CA GLY A 665 28.51 -6.85 -6.63
C GLY A 665 27.65 -7.58 -5.60
N ALA A 666 26.36 -7.24 -5.61
CA ALA A 666 25.38 -7.78 -4.67
C ALA A 666 24.93 -9.20 -4.99
N ASP A 667 25.11 -9.68 -6.22
CA ASP A 667 24.61 -10.95 -6.71
C ASP A 667 25.76 -11.90 -7.09
N GLU A 668 25.55 -13.21 -7.02
CA GLU A 668 26.41 -14.21 -7.67
C GLU A 668 25.81 -14.59 -9.04
N ILE A 669 26.66 -14.85 -10.02
CA ILE A 669 26.21 -15.34 -11.33
C ILE A 669 25.58 -16.74 -11.13
N PRO A 670 24.38 -17.01 -11.66
CA PRO A 670 23.79 -18.35 -11.61
C PRO A 670 24.71 -19.38 -12.26
N GLU A 671 24.93 -20.52 -11.59
CA GLU A 671 25.73 -21.64 -12.12
C GLU A 671 25.15 -22.27 -13.39
#